data_AF-A0A954XUL2-F1
#
_entry.id   AF-A0A954XUL2-F1
#
_cell.length_a   1.000
_cell.length_b   1.000
_cell.length_c   1.000
_cell.angle_alpha   90.00
_cell.angle_beta   90.00
_cell.angle_gamma   90.00
#
_symmetry.space_group_name_H-M   'P 1'
#
loop_
_entity.id
_entity.type
_entity.pdbx_description
1 polymer ?
#
loop_
_entity_poly.entity_id
_entity_poly.type
_entity_poly.pdbx_seq_one_letter_code
_entity_poly.pdbx_strand_id
1 'polypeptide(L)'
;MTLLVHAATARADLAADLTALAKAHDGDVAIALKYLPTGETFEYRADEPMPTASLIKLPLMAAVYRAIDAGRLDEQQLVTLAEEDKVPGSGILTEQFSAGLQLPLRDAIRLMIRYSDNTATNLVAGAVGLGETAQAMEELGMPETKLHSLVYRRDTSLFPERSQKYGLGSTTAADQVALLEMLATGKLASEKSCAAMLEHLYACEAHSGLPRFLPAGVKIAHKTGAVNKVRTDAGLIDLPGGRLAICVLTNNNADESWGDRNAAEVLCARIAERAVEQFNSPAEAKDAESDGPAPLAMGAFGDIVEALQRTLNARMTPSPGLSVDGDFGPATESAVIAFQRSRQLPESGIVDAATWTALGTLLTDEEPGPDPAEVNAEVLSRAPADALAGPPFVTCKAWSILDGTTGERLFGDNDETPLDMASTTKIMTAYVVLRYAAEHPEVLAETLTFSQRADDTIGSTSALKAGEQAPVREVLYGLLLPSGNDASVALAEHFGDRVAPATSEEGDSYQRFVAAMNAAAADLGLDESHFTNTHGLTEQGHHASARDLAKLAWHALQIPLFREIVGTRQHGTTVDGPGGYRRNVVWRNTNRLLKTAGYFGVKTGTTNAAGACLVSACERGDRTLVMAVLGAAGTDARYADSQNLYRYAWNQLATNDSRESEAPASQTSKTSPRANSQTSLDRQPIVLTPEAEELHRSCLLIDGHNDMPWEIRSQSGGSFAKLDISQPQPTLQTDIPRLRKGGVGAQFWSVWVPVDTARRGQALTMTIEQIELVESMLARYPDVFELALTADDIERIHKSGRIASLIGVEGGHCIEESLSVLRQLYGMGARYMTLTHSDSLAWADSGTDKPIAGGLSPFGVEVVREMNRLGMMVDISHVSPETMKQTLAVTAAPVVFSHSSARGVADHPRNVPDDVLPLVRDNGGVVMVNFFSAFVVPEGAARDVERMAYQRELQAQHGDDQAAIEAALARWDAGHRKHLGTIHDVLDHIDHIVELAGIDHVGIGSDYDGVSQLPAQLEDAASYPFITQGLLDRGYSQDDIRKILGQNLMRVMRGTEAVAKEMAATPR
;
A
#
# COMPACT_ATOMS: atom_id res chain seq x y z
N MET A 1 -30.96 9.87 -51.66
CA MET A 1 -31.99 9.10 -50.91
C MET A 1 -31.37 7.98 -50.09
N THR A 2 -30.38 7.25 -50.60
CA THR A 2 -29.79 6.06 -49.94
C THR A 2 -29.01 6.36 -48.64
N LEU A 3 -28.27 7.48 -48.56
CA LEU A 3 -27.58 7.93 -47.34
C LEU A 3 -28.54 8.34 -46.19
N LEU A 4 -29.69 8.94 -46.54
CA LEU A 4 -30.73 9.30 -45.58
C LEU A 4 -31.44 8.07 -45.00
N VAL A 5 -31.47 6.95 -45.73
CA VAL A 5 -32.08 5.69 -45.28
C VAL A 5 -31.14 4.91 -44.36
N HIS A 6 -29.82 4.96 -44.58
CA HIS A 6 -28.81 4.30 -43.75
C HIS A 6 -28.61 4.97 -42.37
N ALA A 7 -28.59 6.30 -42.33
CA ALA A 7 -28.55 7.04 -41.05
C ALA A 7 -29.86 6.88 -40.26
N ALA A 8 -31.01 6.76 -40.94
CA ALA A 8 -32.30 6.53 -40.28
C ALA A 8 -32.45 5.10 -39.71
N THR A 9 -31.75 4.10 -40.27
CA THR A 9 -31.78 2.71 -39.79
C THR A 9 -30.84 2.51 -38.60
N ALA A 10 -29.59 3.00 -38.66
CA ALA A 10 -28.68 2.97 -37.50
C ALA A 10 -29.21 3.76 -36.29
N ARG A 11 -30.00 4.81 -36.52
CA ARG A 11 -30.72 5.55 -35.45
C ARG A 11 -31.86 4.77 -34.82
N ALA A 12 -32.55 3.93 -35.60
CA ALA A 12 -33.59 3.06 -35.09
C ALA A 12 -33.00 1.95 -34.20
N ASP A 13 -31.77 1.52 -34.50
CA ASP A 13 -31.05 0.47 -33.77
C ASP A 13 -30.64 0.93 -32.35
N LEU A 14 -29.99 2.10 -32.20
CA LEU A 14 -29.62 2.62 -30.87
C LEU A 14 -30.87 2.82 -29.98
N ALA A 15 -31.94 3.38 -30.55
CA ALA A 15 -33.17 3.63 -29.81
C ALA A 15 -33.84 2.32 -29.34
N ALA A 16 -33.81 1.28 -30.17
CA ALA A 16 -34.31 -0.05 -29.83
C ALA A 16 -33.46 -0.71 -28.74
N ASP A 17 -32.12 -0.62 -28.85
CA ASP A 17 -31.17 -1.23 -27.91
C ASP A 17 -31.26 -0.60 -26.52
N LEU A 18 -31.24 0.74 -26.43
CA LEU A 18 -31.36 1.44 -25.15
C LEU A 18 -32.73 1.18 -24.51
N THR A 19 -33.79 1.10 -25.32
CA THR A 19 -35.13 0.72 -24.84
C THR A 19 -35.18 -0.72 -24.33
N ALA A 20 -34.47 -1.64 -24.99
CA ALA A 20 -34.40 -3.04 -24.58
C ALA A 20 -33.63 -3.19 -23.25
N LEU A 21 -32.48 -2.53 -23.12
CA LEU A 21 -31.71 -2.47 -21.87
C LEU A 21 -32.54 -1.91 -20.72
N ALA A 22 -33.23 -0.79 -20.94
CA ALA A 22 -34.09 -0.18 -19.94
C ALA A 22 -35.24 -1.11 -19.49
N LYS A 23 -35.84 -1.86 -20.42
CA LYS A 23 -36.95 -2.79 -20.12
C LYS A 23 -36.49 -4.11 -19.49
N ALA A 24 -35.26 -4.53 -19.74
CA ALA A 24 -34.69 -5.76 -19.19
C ALA A 24 -34.25 -5.59 -17.72
N HIS A 25 -34.04 -4.34 -17.29
CA HIS A 25 -33.66 -4.04 -15.92
C HIS A 25 -34.83 -4.20 -14.95
N ASP A 26 -34.59 -4.86 -13.82
CA ASP A 26 -35.58 -5.02 -12.75
C ASP A 26 -35.57 -3.79 -11.83
N GLY A 27 -36.18 -2.71 -12.32
CA GLY A 27 -36.28 -1.41 -11.67
C GLY A 27 -36.87 -0.34 -12.59
N ASP A 28 -37.16 0.83 -12.05
CA ASP A 28 -37.52 2.01 -12.84
C ASP A 28 -36.27 2.60 -13.50
N VAL A 29 -36.36 2.97 -14.78
CA VAL A 29 -35.26 3.53 -15.56
C VAL A 29 -35.73 4.76 -16.33
N ALA A 30 -34.96 5.85 -16.28
CA ALA A 30 -35.09 7.01 -17.14
C ALA A 30 -33.73 7.35 -17.78
N ILE A 31 -33.74 7.69 -19.08
CA ILE A 31 -32.54 7.91 -19.88
C ILE A 31 -32.74 9.18 -20.72
N ALA A 32 -31.72 10.02 -20.78
CA ALA A 32 -31.63 11.08 -21.76
C ALA A 32 -30.20 11.15 -22.31
N LEU A 33 -30.06 11.37 -23.62
CA LEU A 33 -28.79 11.59 -24.30
C LEU A 33 -28.91 12.74 -25.29
N LYS A 34 -27.82 13.48 -25.48
CA LYS A 34 -27.70 14.49 -26.54
C LYS A 34 -26.28 14.57 -27.07
N TYR A 35 -26.11 14.27 -28.35
CA TYR A 35 -24.83 14.50 -29.04
C TYR A 35 -24.76 15.97 -29.47
N LEU A 36 -23.93 16.76 -28.77
CA LEU A 36 -23.93 18.21 -28.89
C LEU A 36 -23.59 18.75 -30.30
N PRO A 37 -22.66 18.14 -31.06
CA PRO A 37 -22.31 18.63 -32.40
C PRO A 37 -23.47 18.63 -33.40
N THR A 38 -24.34 17.61 -33.35
CA THR A 38 -25.45 17.46 -34.29
C THR A 38 -26.81 17.80 -33.68
N GLY A 39 -26.90 17.87 -32.36
CA GLY A 39 -28.14 18.07 -31.61
C GLY A 39 -29.02 16.82 -31.55
N GLU A 40 -28.52 15.65 -31.94
CA GLU A 40 -29.24 14.39 -31.92
C GLU A 40 -29.53 13.93 -30.48
N THR A 41 -30.76 13.50 -30.19
CA THR A 41 -31.21 13.12 -28.85
C THR A 41 -31.84 11.73 -28.81
N PHE A 42 -31.76 11.09 -27.65
CA PHE A 42 -32.56 9.92 -27.28
C PHE A 42 -33.14 10.12 -25.88
N GLU A 43 -34.40 9.76 -25.70
CA GLU A 43 -35.13 9.94 -24.45
C GLU A 43 -35.97 8.70 -24.15
N TYR A 44 -35.89 8.21 -22.92
CA TYR A 44 -36.73 7.14 -22.39
C TYR A 44 -37.21 7.54 -21.00
N ARG A 45 -38.52 7.81 -20.84
CA ARG A 45 -39.10 8.37 -19.60
C ARG A 45 -38.34 9.61 -19.09
N ALA A 46 -37.76 10.39 -20.01
CA ALA A 46 -36.77 11.42 -19.68
C ALA A 46 -37.32 12.57 -18.83
N ASP A 47 -38.62 12.86 -18.93
CA ASP A 47 -39.34 13.88 -18.15
C ASP A 47 -39.84 13.39 -16.79
N GLU A 48 -39.65 12.11 -16.45
CA GLU A 48 -40.16 11.55 -15.21
C GLU A 48 -39.25 11.91 -14.03
N PRO A 49 -39.78 12.55 -12.96
CA PRO A 49 -38.96 12.87 -11.80
C PRO A 49 -38.54 11.61 -11.04
N MET A 50 -37.24 11.44 -10.87
CA MET A 50 -36.60 10.32 -10.18
C MET A 50 -35.77 10.81 -8.98
N PRO A 51 -35.51 9.96 -7.98
CA PRO A 51 -34.56 10.26 -6.92
C PRO A 51 -33.13 10.38 -7.47
N THR A 52 -32.35 11.26 -6.87
CA THR A 52 -30.99 11.62 -7.35
C THR A 52 -29.85 10.98 -6.56
N ALA A 53 -30.08 10.59 -5.31
CA ALA A 53 -28.99 10.35 -4.37
C ALA A 53 -27.94 11.48 -4.44
N SER A 54 -26.66 11.17 -4.64
CA SER A 54 -25.58 12.18 -4.75
C SER A 54 -25.51 12.92 -6.09
N LEU A 55 -26.28 12.55 -7.11
CA LEU A 55 -26.29 13.25 -8.40
C LEU A 55 -26.78 14.72 -8.25
N ILE A 56 -27.59 15.02 -7.24
CA ILE A 56 -28.07 16.38 -6.94
C ILE A 56 -26.94 17.39 -6.65
N LYS A 57 -25.73 16.89 -6.35
CA LYS A 57 -24.53 17.73 -6.14
C LYS A 57 -24.11 18.48 -7.40
N LEU A 58 -24.44 17.97 -8.59
CA LEU A 58 -24.20 18.66 -9.87
C LEU A 58 -25.06 19.94 -10.00
N PRO A 59 -26.40 19.90 -9.83
CA PRO A 59 -27.23 21.10 -9.71
C PRO A 59 -26.81 22.06 -8.59
N LEU A 60 -26.40 21.54 -7.43
CA LEU A 60 -25.91 22.37 -6.32
C LEU A 60 -24.64 23.14 -6.70
N MET A 61 -23.67 22.47 -7.35
CA MET A 61 -22.47 23.11 -7.88
C MET A 61 -22.82 24.22 -8.89
N ALA A 62 -23.77 23.96 -9.79
CA ALA A 62 -24.23 24.95 -10.76
C ALA A 62 -24.82 26.20 -10.07
N ALA A 63 -25.64 26.01 -9.03
CA ALA A 63 -26.21 27.11 -8.26
C ALA A 63 -25.12 27.95 -7.55
N VAL A 64 -24.11 27.30 -6.96
CA VAL A 64 -23.02 27.98 -6.26
C VAL A 64 -22.17 28.81 -7.21
N TYR A 65 -21.80 28.27 -8.37
CA TYR A 65 -21.02 29.01 -9.36
C TYR A 65 -21.80 30.17 -10.00
N ARG A 66 -23.11 30.03 -10.19
CA ARG A 66 -23.97 31.15 -10.61
C ARG A 66 -24.06 32.23 -9.52
N ALA A 67 -24.07 31.86 -8.25
CA ALA A 67 -24.00 32.82 -7.15
C ALA A 67 -22.64 33.53 -7.07
N ILE A 68 -21.54 32.83 -7.38
CA ILE A 68 -20.19 33.41 -7.50
C ILE A 68 -20.15 34.43 -8.65
N ASP A 69 -20.64 34.09 -9.83
CA ASP A 69 -20.68 35.02 -10.97
C ASP A 69 -21.56 36.25 -10.71
N ALA A 70 -22.63 36.09 -9.93
CA ALA A 70 -23.48 37.18 -9.49
C ALA A 70 -22.86 38.04 -8.37
N GLY A 71 -21.66 37.71 -7.90
CA GLY A 71 -20.97 38.40 -6.80
C GLY A 71 -21.62 38.20 -5.43
N ARG A 72 -22.49 37.20 -5.28
CA ARG A 72 -23.15 36.86 -4.01
C ARG A 72 -22.29 35.96 -3.12
N LEU A 73 -21.40 35.19 -3.73
CA LEU A 73 -20.42 34.34 -3.07
C LEU A 73 -19.03 34.61 -3.66
N ASP A 74 -17.99 34.31 -2.88
CA ASP A 74 -16.61 34.27 -3.35
C ASP A 74 -16.12 32.83 -3.24
N GLU A 75 -15.48 32.33 -4.30
CA GLU A 75 -14.92 30.97 -4.32
C GLU A 75 -13.78 30.78 -3.31
N GLN A 76 -13.11 31.87 -2.91
CA GLN A 76 -12.04 31.88 -1.92
C GLN A 76 -12.53 32.15 -0.49
N GLN A 77 -13.82 32.46 -0.30
CA GLN A 77 -14.33 32.65 1.05
C GLN A 77 -14.22 31.35 1.85
N LEU A 78 -13.86 31.48 3.11
CA LEU A 78 -13.71 30.33 3.99
C LEU A 78 -15.10 29.88 4.48
N VAL A 79 -15.43 28.62 4.22
CA VAL A 79 -16.52 27.94 4.92
C VAL A 79 -15.94 27.25 6.15
N THR A 80 -16.66 27.34 7.26
CA THR A 80 -16.25 26.74 8.53
C THR A 80 -17.03 25.44 8.73
N LEU A 81 -16.32 24.34 8.96
CA LEU A 81 -16.90 23.07 9.35
C LEU A 81 -17.40 23.14 10.79
N ALA A 82 -18.71 23.10 11.03
CA ALA A 82 -19.23 22.92 12.38
C ALA A 82 -19.42 21.43 12.71
N GLU A 83 -19.46 21.07 13.99
CA GLU A 83 -19.70 19.68 14.42
C GLU A 83 -21.02 19.14 13.87
N GLU A 84 -22.00 20.04 13.75
CA GLU A 84 -23.32 19.68 13.27
C GLU A 84 -23.33 19.39 11.74
N ASP A 85 -22.40 19.95 10.98
CA ASP A 85 -22.30 19.70 9.53
C ASP A 85 -21.75 18.30 9.22
N LYS A 86 -21.03 17.68 10.18
CA LYS A 86 -20.39 16.37 10.04
C LYS A 86 -21.44 15.27 9.99
N VAL A 87 -21.54 14.62 8.83
CA VAL A 87 -22.51 13.54 8.57
C VAL A 87 -21.82 12.28 8.02
N PRO A 88 -22.36 11.08 8.29
CA PRO A 88 -21.75 9.83 7.86
C PRO A 88 -21.83 9.62 6.32
N GLY A 89 -21.24 8.53 5.84
CA GLY A 89 -21.24 8.16 4.42
C GLY A 89 -19.98 8.62 3.68
N SER A 90 -20.07 8.77 2.35
CA SER A 90 -18.92 9.13 1.52
C SER A 90 -18.37 10.52 1.87
N GLY A 91 -17.04 10.64 1.92
CA GLY A 91 -16.33 11.89 2.19
C GLY A 91 -15.10 11.67 3.06
N ILE A 92 -14.30 12.72 3.22
CA ILE A 92 -13.12 12.75 4.09
C ILE A 92 -13.31 13.73 5.25
N LEU A 93 -14.17 14.75 5.12
CA LEU A 93 -14.31 15.80 6.13
C LEU A 93 -14.82 15.29 7.48
N THR A 94 -15.66 14.25 7.49
CA THR A 94 -16.20 13.69 8.75
C THR A 94 -15.15 12.93 9.55
N GLU A 95 -14.36 12.10 8.86
CA GLU A 95 -13.44 11.15 9.50
C GLU A 95 -12.06 11.76 9.74
N GLN A 96 -11.62 12.69 8.88
CA GLN A 96 -10.23 13.17 8.84
C GLN A 96 -10.06 14.58 9.41
N PHE A 97 -11.16 15.31 9.69
CA PHE A 97 -11.09 16.71 10.12
C PHE A 97 -12.08 17.04 11.25
N SER A 98 -11.65 17.87 12.19
CA SER A 98 -12.48 18.33 13.33
C SER A 98 -13.27 19.60 13.00
N ALA A 99 -14.37 19.85 13.73
CA ALA A 99 -15.04 21.13 13.63
C ALA A 99 -14.12 22.30 13.99
N GLY A 100 -14.37 23.44 13.35
CA GLY A 100 -13.50 24.61 13.36
C GLY A 100 -12.55 24.68 12.16
N LEU A 101 -12.42 23.59 11.37
CA LEU A 101 -11.72 23.63 10.09
C LEU A 101 -12.33 24.73 9.20
N GLN A 102 -11.47 25.56 8.62
CA GLN A 102 -11.84 26.54 7.63
C GLN A 102 -11.19 26.16 6.30
N LEU A 103 -11.98 26.07 5.24
CA LEU A 103 -11.49 25.79 3.89
C LEU A 103 -12.18 26.70 2.88
N PRO A 104 -11.49 27.06 1.76
CA PRO A 104 -12.11 27.79 0.67
C PRO A 104 -13.37 27.08 0.16
N LEU A 105 -14.40 27.85 -0.20
CA LEU A 105 -15.63 27.31 -0.80
C LEU A 105 -15.32 26.48 -2.05
N ARG A 106 -14.34 26.89 -2.86
CA ARG A 106 -13.87 26.10 -4.02
C ARG A 106 -13.42 24.69 -3.64
N ASP A 107 -12.73 24.55 -2.51
CA ASP A 107 -12.23 23.26 -2.04
C ASP A 107 -13.36 22.40 -1.47
N ALA A 108 -14.32 23.02 -0.78
CA ALA A 108 -15.54 22.33 -0.38
C ALA A 108 -16.33 21.80 -1.59
N ILE A 109 -16.43 22.58 -2.68
CA ILE A 109 -17.02 22.12 -3.95
C ILE A 109 -16.21 20.96 -4.55
N ARG A 110 -14.87 21.04 -4.53
CA ARG A 110 -13.98 19.98 -5.02
C ARG A 110 -14.23 18.66 -4.28
N LEU A 111 -14.27 18.70 -2.94
CA LEU A 111 -14.52 17.53 -2.11
C LEU A 111 -15.94 16.96 -2.33
N MET A 112 -16.93 17.84 -2.48
CA MET A 112 -18.32 17.47 -2.78
C MET A 112 -18.45 16.70 -4.10
N ILE A 113 -17.66 17.03 -5.12
CA ILE A 113 -17.72 16.38 -6.44
C ILE A 113 -16.79 15.17 -6.54
N ARG A 114 -15.50 15.35 -6.23
CA ARG A 114 -14.44 14.32 -6.39
C ARG A 114 -14.69 13.09 -5.52
N TYR A 115 -14.85 13.30 -4.21
CA TYR A 115 -15.05 12.23 -3.22
C TYR A 115 -16.51 11.98 -2.90
N SER A 116 -17.43 12.71 -3.56
CA SER A 116 -18.85 12.71 -3.22
C SER A 116 -19.08 13.01 -1.73
N ASP A 117 -18.29 13.93 -1.14
CA ASP A 117 -18.29 14.18 0.31
C ASP A 117 -19.63 14.77 0.79
N ASN A 118 -20.29 14.08 1.73
CA ASN A 118 -21.60 14.46 2.27
C ASN A 118 -21.54 15.68 3.20
N THR A 119 -20.48 15.81 3.97
CA THR A 119 -20.24 16.94 4.87
C THR A 119 -19.91 18.19 4.05
N ALA A 120 -19.06 18.06 3.03
CA ALA A 120 -18.78 19.14 2.10
C ALA A 120 -20.06 19.58 1.35
N THR A 121 -20.96 18.63 1.03
CA THR A 121 -22.27 18.95 0.44
C THR A 121 -23.08 19.85 1.36
N ASN A 122 -23.09 19.59 2.67
CA ASN A 122 -23.77 20.43 3.65
C ASN A 122 -23.13 21.82 3.76
N LEU A 123 -21.80 21.92 3.75
CA LEU A 123 -21.10 23.21 3.76
C LEU A 123 -21.42 24.04 2.52
N VAL A 124 -21.40 23.42 1.34
CA VAL A 124 -21.72 24.09 0.07
C VAL A 124 -23.19 24.50 0.03
N ALA A 125 -24.11 23.62 0.45
CA ALA A 125 -25.53 23.93 0.55
C ALA A 125 -25.83 25.01 1.60
N GLY A 126 -25.07 25.05 2.69
CA GLY A 126 -25.15 26.09 3.72
C GLY A 126 -24.66 27.45 3.20
N ALA A 127 -23.61 27.47 2.37
CA ALA A 127 -23.07 28.69 1.78
C ALA A 127 -24.01 29.31 0.74
N VAL A 128 -24.61 28.51 -0.15
CA VAL A 128 -25.52 29.02 -1.20
C VAL A 128 -26.97 29.14 -0.73
N GLY A 129 -27.41 28.26 0.18
CA GLY A 129 -28.80 28.13 0.62
C GLY A 129 -29.59 27.04 -0.15
N LEU A 130 -30.35 26.23 0.59
CA LEU A 130 -31.18 25.16 0.01
C LEU A 130 -32.23 25.67 -1.00
N GLY A 131 -32.89 26.79 -0.70
CA GLY A 131 -33.91 27.38 -1.57
C GLY A 131 -33.33 27.99 -2.85
N GLU A 132 -32.12 28.52 -2.77
CA GLU A 132 -31.40 29.14 -3.88
C GLU A 132 -31.01 28.12 -4.96
N THR A 133 -30.73 26.87 -4.55
CA THR A 133 -30.51 25.79 -5.52
C THR A 133 -31.77 25.50 -6.34
N ALA A 134 -32.93 25.41 -5.69
CA ALA A 134 -34.20 25.18 -6.37
C ALA A 134 -34.60 26.37 -7.26
N GLN A 135 -34.40 27.60 -6.77
CA GLN A 135 -34.65 28.80 -7.57
C GLN A 135 -33.74 28.86 -8.80
N ALA A 136 -32.45 28.57 -8.65
CA ALA A 136 -31.53 28.55 -9.78
C ALA A 136 -31.95 27.55 -10.86
N MET A 137 -32.44 26.38 -10.46
CA MET A 137 -32.96 25.38 -11.40
C MET A 137 -34.27 25.83 -12.05
N GLU A 138 -35.19 26.46 -11.31
CA GLU A 138 -36.41 27.05 -11.88
C GLU A 138 -36.10 28.15 -12.92
N GLU A 139 -35.13 29.02 -12.65
CA GLU A 139 -34.67 30.05 -13.59
C GLU A 139 -34.04 29.46 -14.86
N LEU A 140 -33.46 28.27 -14.77
CA LEU A 140 -32.92 27.52 -15.90
C LEU A 140 -33.98 26.66 -16.61
N GLY A 141 -35.24 26.71 -16.16
CA GLY A 141 -36.36 25.96 -16.75
C GLY A 141 -36.44 24.49 -16.31
N MET A 142 -35.82 24.13 -15.18
CA MET A 142 -35.71 22.77 -14.63
C MET A 142 -36.46 22.63 -13.30
N PRO A 143 -37.80 22.84 -13.27
CA PRO A 143 -38.56 22.92 -12.01
C PRO A 143 -38.66 21.59 -11.27
N GLU A 144 -38.31 20.47 -11.90
CA GLU A 144 -38.32 19.15 -11.25
C GLU A 144 -36.98 18.82 -10.59
N THR A 145 -35.93 19.60 -10.85
CA THR A 145 -34.61 19.46 -10.24
C THR A 145 -34.51 20.24 -8.94
N LYS A 146 -34.64 19.54 -7.81
CA LYS A 146 -34.68 20.15 -6.48
C LYS A 146 -33.84 19.37 -5.48
N LEU A 147 -32.91 20.08 -4.81
CA LEU A 147 -32.32 19.63 -3.56
C LEU A 147 -33.33 19.86 -2.45
N HIS A 148 -33.71 18.80 -1.73
CA HIS A 148 -34.81 18.91 -0.79
C HIS A 148 -34.37 19.34 0.60
N SER A 149 -33.26 18.80 1.09
CA SER A 149 -32.76 18.93 2.46
C SER A 149 -31.24 18.88 2.49
N LEU A 150 -30.64 19.25 3.63
CA LEU A 150 -29.27 18.89 3.95
C LEU A 150 -29.11 17.35 4.04
N VAL A 151 -27.92 16.86 3.71
CA VAL A 151 -27.59 15.43 3.71
C VAL A 151 -27.70 14.88 5.13
N TYR A 152 -28.34 13.72 5.29
CA TYR A 152 -28.72 13.10 6.58
C TYR A 152 -29.62 13.94 7.50
N ARG A 153 -30.14 15.09 7.04
CA ARG A 153 -30.96 16.02 7.83
C ARG A 153 -32.30 16.28 7.17
N ARG A 154 -33.12 15.23 7.00
CA ARG A 154 -34.41 15.31 6.29
C ARG A 154 -35.40 16.29 6.94
N ASP A 155 -35.24 16.56 8.23
CA ASP A 155 -35.96 17.57 9.00
C ASP A 155 -35.75 19.01 8.47
N THR A 156 -34.66 19.27 7.75
CA THR A 156 -34.37 20.56 7.10
C THR A 156 -35.08 20.75 5.75
N SER A 157 -35.94 19.80 5.37
CA SER A 157 -36.50 19.75 4.01
C SER A 157 -37.42 20.93 3.68
N LEU A 158 -37.15 21.64 2.58
CA LEU A 158 -38.05 22.66 2.00
C LEU A 158 -39.20 22.05 1.19
N PHE A 159 -39.09 20.78 0.81
CA PHE A 159 -40.12 20.07 0.04
C PHE A 159 -40.50 18.74 0.72
N PRO A 160 -41.18 18.75 1.89
CA PRO A 160 -41.38 17.54 2.71
C PRO A 160 -42.02 16.36 1.96
N GLU A 161 -43.01 16.63 1.11
CA GLU A 161 -43.66 15.59 0.29
C GLU A 161 -42.70 14.98 -0.74
N ARG A 162 -41.88 15.80 -1.41
CA ARG A 162 -40.86 15.33 -2.35
C ARG A 162 -39.71 14.62 -1.64
N SER A 163 -39.28 15.14 -0.49
CA SER A 163 -38.34 14.46 0.41
C SER A 163 -38.86 13.08 0.79
N GLN A 164 -40.15 12.95 1.11
CA GLN A 164 -40.78 11.67 1.43
C GLN A 164 -40.66 10.69 0.27
N LYS A 165 -40.95 11.16 -0.94
CA LYS A 165 -41.03 10.34 -2.16
C LYS A 165 -39.66 9.99 -2.77
N TYR A 166 -38.73 10.94 -2.83
CA TYR A 166 -37.50 10.84 -3.62
C TYR A 166 -36.21 10.96 -2.79
N GLY A 167 -36.30 11.15 -1.47
CA GLY A 167 -35.12 11.31 -0.61
C GLY A 167 -34.45 12.68 -0.78
N LEU A 168 -33.11 12.70 -0.85
CA LEU A 168 -32.28 13.91 -0.77
C LEU A 168 -32.60 14.96 -1.85
N GLY A 169 -32.90 14.52 -3.06
CA GLY A 169 -33.25 15.40 -4.16
C GLY A 169 -33.96 14.65 -5.27
N SER A 170 -34.62 15.38 -6.16
CA SER A 170 -35.26 14.85 -7.35
C SER A 170 -34.80 15.60 -8.59
N THR A 171 -34.85 14.94 -9.74
CA THR A 171 -34.53 15.50 -11.06
C THR A 171 -35.17 14.66 -12.16
N THR A 172 -35.13 15.14 -13.41
CA THR A 172 -35.47 14.36 -14.60
C THR A 172 -34.19 14.10 -15.42
N ALA A 173 -34.17 13.08 -16.26
CA ALA A 173 -33.01 12.82 -17.10
C ALA A 173 -32.81 13.95 -18.12
N ALA A 174 -33.91 14.52 -18.63
CA ALA A 174 -33.92 15.66 -19.54
C ALA A 174 -33.29 16.92 -18.89
N ASP A 175 -33.63 17.23 -17.64
CA ASP A 175 -33.07 18.38 -16.91
C ASP A 175 -31.54 18.25 -16.79
N GLN A 176 -31.03 17.07 -16.43
CA GLN A 176 -29.59 16.85 -16.29
C GLN A 176 -28.84 16.97 -17.61
N VAL A 177 -29.37 16.44 -18.71
CA VAL A 177 -28.76 16.59 -20.04
C VAL A 177 -28.78 18.04 -20.50
N ALA A 178 -29.87 18.78 -20.26
CA ALA A 178 -29.94 20.20 -20.56
C ALA A 178 -28.92 21.02 -19.72
N LEU A 179 -28.75 20.68 -18.44
CA LEU A 179 -27.74 21.30 -17.58
C LEU A 179 -26.31 21.05 -18.08
N LEU A 180 -26.01 19.81 -18.49
CA LEU A 180 -24.72 19.41 -19.05
C LEU A 180 -24.45 20.07 -20.42
N GLU A 181 -25.47 20.23 -21.26
CA GLU A 181 -25.36 21.00 -22.51
C GLU A 181 -25.04 22.47 -22.23
N MET A 182 -25.74 23.11 -21.30
CA MET A 182 -25.45 24.49 -20.91
C MET A 182 -24.04 24.63 -20.34
N LEU A 183 -23.57 23.64 -19.56
CA LEU A 183 -22.21 23.61 -19.05
C LEU A 183 -21.17 23.50 -20.19
N ALA A 184 -21.35 22.53 -21.09
CA ALA A 184 -20.43 22.26 -22.19
C ALA A 184 -20.36 23.43 -23.19
N THR A 185 -21.45 24.17 -23.36
CA THR A 185 -21.55 25.32 -24.27
C THR A 185 -21.24 26.67 -23.60
N GLY A 186 -20.86 26.67 -22.32
CA GLY A 186 -20.53 27.89 -21.58
C GLY A 186 -21.72 28.81 -21.31
N LYS A 187 -22.95 28.29 -21.36
CA LYS A 187 -24.20 29.03 -21.15
C LYS A 187 -24.76 28.89 -19.73
N LEU A 188 -24.25 27.95 -18.95
CA LEU A 188 -24.72 27.69 -17.59
C LEU A 188 -24.33 28.80 -16.60
N ALA A 189 -23.11 29.32 -16.77
CA ALA A 189 -22.43 30.28 -15.92
C ALA A 189 -21.42 31.08 -16.77
N SER A 190 -20.58 31.91 -16.16
CA SER A 190 -19.45 32.53 -16.85
C SER A 190 -18.48 31.48 -17.39
N GLU A 191 -17.73 31.81 -18.43
CA GLU A 191 -16.76 30.88 -19.05
C GLU A 191 -15.76 30.32 -18.01
N LYS A 192 -15.27 31.17 -17.10
CA LYS A 192 -14.40 30.77 -15.99
C LYS A 192 -15.09 29.76 -15.07
N SER A 193 -16.33 30.03 -14.70
CA SER A 193 -17.12 29.17 -13.81
C SER A 193 -17.49 27.83 -14.47
N CYS A 194 -17.83 27.83 -15.76
CA CYS A 194 -18.04 26.60 -16.53
C CYS A 194 -16.76 25.76 -16.62
N ALA A 195 -15.60 26.38 -16.87
CA ALA A 195 -14.32 25.68 -16.87
C ALA A 195 -14.00 25.07 -15.50
N ALA A 196 -14.23 25.79 -14.40
CA ALA A 196 -14.03 25.29 -13.04
C ALA A 196 -14.97 24.13 -12.70
N MET A 197 -16.25 24.20 -13.10
CA MET A 197 -17.20 23.10 -12.93
C MET A 197 -16.77 21.84 -13.69
N LEU A 198 -16.28 21.99 -14.92
CA LEU A 198 -15.72 20.86 -15.70
C LEU A 198 -14.47 20.29 -15.02
N GLU A 199 -13.58 21.13 -14.50
CA GLU A 199 -12.39 20.70 -13.75
C GLU A 199 -12.77 19.81 -12.55
N HIS A 200 -13.83 20.16 -11.81
CA HIS A 200 -14.34 19.35 -10.72
C HIS A 200 -14.89 18.00 -11.18
N LEU A 201 -15.65 17.97 -12.27
CA LEU A 201 -16.27 16.76 -12.80
C LEU A 201 -15.27 15.78 -13.42
N TYR A 202 -14.24 16.26 -14.13
CA TYR A 202 -13.16 15.41 -14.64
C TYR A 202 -12.30 14.77 -13.55
N ALA A 203 -12.37 15.30 -12.34
CA ALA A 203 -11.64 14.78 -11.20
C ALA A 203 -12.45 13.80 -10.35
N CYS A 204 -13.67 13.45 -10.77
CA CYS A 204 -14.44 12.41 -10.09
C CYS A 204 -13.71 11.06 -10.23
N GLU A 205 -13.47 10.38 -9.10
CA GLU A 205 -12.72 9.11 -9.05
C GLU A 205 -13.64 7.88 -9.19
N ALA A 206 -14.91 8.07 -9.54
CA ALA A 206 -15.83 6.95 -9.71
C ALA A 206 -15.51 6.20 -11.02
N HIS A 207 -15.13 4.93 -10.91
CA HIS A 207 -14.89 4.05 -12.06
C HIS A 207 -16.08 3.10 -12.37
N SER A 208 -17.16 3.18 -11.58
CA SER A 208 -18.43 2.48 -11.80
C SER A 208 -19.41 3.36 -12.61
N GLY A 209 -20.52 2.79 -13.08
CA GLY A 209 -21.53 3.54 -13.83
C GLY A 209 -21.08 3.86 -15.26
N LEU A 210 -21.36 5.08 -15.74
CA LEU A 210 -21.05 5.51 -17.11
C LEU A 210 -19.60 5.21 -17.56
N PRO A 211 -18.53 5.46 -16.77
CA PRO A 211 -17.15 5.24 -17.21
C PRO A 211 -16.76 3.77 -17.43
N ARG A 212 -17.47 2.82 -16.82
CA ARG A 212 -16.99 1.44 -16.64
C ARG A 212 -16.67 0.71 -17.95
N PHE A 213 -17.48 0.89 -18.98
CA PHE A 213 -17.35 0.22 -20.28
C PHE A 213 -17.01 1.21 -21.41
N LEU A 214 -16.52 2.40 -21.07
CA LEU A 214 -16.06 3.32 -22.09
C LEU A 214 -14.73 2.82 -22.70
N PRO A 215 -14.52 3.02 -24.01
CA PRO A 215 -13.25 2.70 -24.64
C PRO A 215 -12.07 3.41 -23.96
N ALA A 216 -10.90 2.76 -23.94
CA ALA A 216 -9.69 3.34 -23.39
C ALA A 216 -9.38 4.70 -24.06
N GLY A 217 -9.03 5.70 -23.24
CA GLY A 217 -8.74 7.07 -23.69
C GLY A 217 -9.96 8.00 -23.78
N VAL A 218 -11.19 7.48 -23.70
CA VAL A 218 -12.40 8.31 -23.65
C VAL A 218 -12.53 8.95 -22.26
N LYS A 219 -12.43 10.29 -22.21
CA LYS A 219 -12.59 11.05 -20.97
C LYS A 219 -14.07 11.33 -20.70
N ILE A 220 -14.43 11.34 -19.42
CA ILE A 220 -15.77 11.69 -18.98
C ILE A 220 -15.71 12.68 -17.80
N ALA A 221 -16.51 13.74 -17.88
CA ALA A 221 -16.80 14.64 -16.77
C ALA A 221 -18.20 14.28 -16.23
N HIS A 222 -18.28 13.57 -15.11
CA HIS A 222 -19.55 13.03 -14.59
C HIS A 222 -19.74 13.17 -13.08
N LYS A 223 -20.96 12.88 -12.62
CA LYS A 223 -21.27 12.70 -11.20
C LYS A 223 -22.22 11.52 -11.01
N THR A 224 -21.82 10.61 -10.14
CA THR A 224 -22.63 9.46 -9.72
C THR A 224 -23.50 9.76 -8.49
N GLY A 225 -24.53 8.93 -8.27
CA GLY A 225 -25.32 8.90 -7.06
C GLY A 225 -25.88 7.52 -6.75
N ALA A 226 -25.65 7.02 -5.54
CA ALA A 226 -26.11 5.70 -5.09
C ALA A 226 -26.69 5.74 -3.66
N VAL A 227 -27.83 5.07 -3.48
CA VAL A 227 -28.39 4.59 -2.20
C VAL A 227 -29.10 3.28 -2.50
N ASN A 228 -29.31 2.37 -1.55
CA ASN A 228 -29.79 0.99 -1.78
C ASN A 228 -30.60 0.74 -3.08
N LYS A 229 -31.78 1.37 -3.23
CA LYS A 229 -32.70 1.20 -4.36
C LYS A 229 -32.45 2.06 -5.61
N VAL A 230 -31.46 2.94 -5.58
CA VAL A 230 -31.24 4.02 -6.57
C VAL A 230 -29.79 3.97 -7.03
N ARG A 231 -29.57 4.00 -8.34
CA ARG A 231 -28.27 4.28 -8.97
C ARG A 231 -28.48 5.30 -10.07
N THR A 232 -27.67 6.34 -10.10
CA THR A 232 -27.82 7.47 -11.00
C THR A 232 -26.45 7.94 -11.45
N ASP A 233 -26.33 8.35 -12.70
CA ASP A 233 -25.09 8.91 -13.24
C ASP A 233 -25.39 9.82 -14.42
N ALA A 234 -24.73 10.97 -14.46
CA ALA A 234 -24.85 11.93 -15.55
C ALA A 234 -23.51 12.60 -15.83
N GLY A 235 -23.18 12.78 -17.11
CA GLY A 235 -21.90 13.36 -17.50
C GLY A 235 -21.77 13.74 -18.96
N LEU A 236 -20.63 14.36 -19.26
CA LEU A 236 -20.16 14.71 -20.61
C LEU A 236 -19.04 13.76 -21.01
N ILE A 237 -19.26 12.99 -22.07
CA ILE A 237 -18.28 12.09 -22.66
C ILE A 237 -17.59 12.83 -23.81
N ASP A 238 -16.27 12.90 -23.79
CA ASP A 238 -15.47 13.51 -24.85
C ASP A 238 -15.24 12.50 -25.98
N LEU A 239 -15.84 12.74 -27.15
CA LEU A 239 -15.63 11.96 -28.37
C LEU A 239 -14.87 12.78 -29.42
N PRO A 240 -14.20 12.13 -30.40
CA PRO A 240 -13.44 12.84 -31.44
C PRO A 240 -14.26 13.88 -32.22
N GLY A 241 -15.55 13.59 -32.47
CA GLY A 241 -16.46 14.51 -33.17
C GLY A 241 -17.10 15.60 -32.28
N GLY A 242 -16.88 15.54 -30.96
CA GLY A 242 -17.40 16.47 -29.96
C GLY A 242 -18.06 15.76 -28.77
N ARG A 243 -18.68 16.52 -27.86
CA ARG A 243 -19.19 15.98 -26.59
C ARG A 243 -20.57 15.33 -26.70
N LEU A 244 -20.74 14.20 -26.02
CA LEU A 244 -22.02 13.55 -25.76
C LEU A 244 -22.44 13.83 -24.31
N ALA A 245 -23.60 14.46 -24.13
CA ALA A 245 -24.23 14.60 -22.82
C ALA A 245 -25.16 13.39 -22.57
N ILE A 246 -25.07 12.78 -21.39
CA ILE A 246 -25.81 11.57 -21.04
C ILE A 246 -26.26 11.63 -19.58
N CYS A 247 -27.46 11.11 -19.30
CA CYS A 247 -27.98 10.90 -17.96
C CYS A 247 -28.77 9.58 -17.91
N VAL A 248 -28.46 8.75 -16.93
CA VAL A 248 -29.19 7.52 -16.61
C VAL A 248 -29.62 7.58 -15.15
N LEU A 249 -30.93 7.48 -14.92
CA LEU A 249 -31.53 7.46 -13.59
C LEU A 249 -32.22 6.11 -13.37
N THR A 250 -31.92 5.45 -12.25
CA THR A 250 -32.63 4.23 -11.85
C THR A 250 -33.23 4.37 -10.45
N ASN A 251 -34.35 3.70 -10.21
CA ASN A 251 -35.04 3.68 -8.93
C ASN A 251 -35.72 2.34 -8.71
N ASN A 252 -36.10 2.02 -7.47
CA ASN A 252 -36.77 0.77 -7.11
C ASN A 252 -36.04 -0.49 -7.65
N ASN A 253 -34.71 -0.44 -7.72
CA ASN A 253 -33.91 -1.56 -8.21
C ASN A 253 -34.08 -2.79 -7.31
N ALA A 254 -34.32 -3.95 -7.92
CA ALA A 254 -34.37 -5.22 -7.19
C ALA A 254 -33.00 -5.61 -6.62
N ASP A 255 -31.92 -5.33 -7.36
CA ASP A 255 -30.55 -5.50 -6.90
C ASP A 255 -30.10 -4.28 -6.07
N GLU A 256 -30.14 -4.42 -4.75
CA GLU A 256 -29.68 -3.41 -3.79
C GLU A 256 -28.20 -3.63 -3.37
N SER A 257 -27.49 -4.59 -3.97
CA SER A 257 -26.10 -4.90 -3.60
C SER A 257 -25.15 -3.72 -3.85
N TRP A 258 -24.14 -3.60 -3.00
CA TRP A 258 -23.09 -2.59 -3.15
C TRP A 258 -21.89 -3.19 -3.90
N GLY A 259 -21.45 -2.48 -4.93
CA GLY A 259 -20.29 -2.86 -5.74
C GLY A 259 -20.57 -2.80 -7.24
N ASP A 260 -19.48 -2.92 -7.98
CA ASP A 260 -19.37 -2.78 -9.43
C ASP A 260 -20.16 -3.77 -10.29
N ARG A 261 -20.66 -4.84 -9.67
CA ARG A 261 -21.51 -5.85 -10.32
C ARG A 261 -23.00 -5.57 -10.15
N ASN A 262 -23.37 -4.51 -9.43
CA ASN A 262 -24.77 -4.14 -9.24
C ASN A 262 -25.45 -3.94 -10.60
N ALA A 263 -26.63 -4.52 -10.78
CA ALA A 263 -27.32 -4.53 -12.07
C ALA A 263 -27.58 -3.13 -12.63
N ALA A 264 -27.90 -2.15 -11.77
CA ALA A 264 -28.16 -0.78 -12.20
C ALA A 264 -26.88 0.01 -12.52
N GLU A 265 -25.76 -0.26 -11.84
CA GLU A 265 -24.43 0.27 -12.21
C GLU A 265 -23.99 -0.26 -13.58
N VAL A 266 -24.17 -1.57 -13.81
CA VAL A 266 -23.89 -2.22 -15.10
C VAL A 266 -24.81 -1.66 -16.19
N LEU A 267 -26.08 -1.40 -15.89
CA LEU A 267 -27.01 -0.77 -16.83
C LEU A 267 -26.51 0.62 -17.26
N CYS A 268 -26.13 1.48 -16.33
CA CYS A 268 -25.55 2.80 -16.63
C CYS A 268 -24.34 2.66 -17.58
N ALA A 269 -23.44 1.72 -17.27
CA ALA A 269 -22.26 1.44 -18.08
C ALA A 269 -22.62 0.99 -19.50
N ARG A 270 -23.55 0.04 -19.65
CA ARG A 270 -23.99 -0.49 -20.95
C ARG A 270 -24.68 0.56 -21.81
N ILE A 271 -25.48 1.44 -21.19
CA ILE A 271 -26.11 2.55 -21.93
C ILE A 271 -25.03 3.52 -22.44
N ALA A 272 -24.02 3.84 -21.63
CA ALA A 272 -22.90 4.68 -22.06
C ALA A 272 -22.10 4.03 -23.20
N GLU A 273 -21.77 2.75 -23.08
CA GLU A 273 -21.09 1.94 -24.11
C GLU A 273 -21.82 2.02 -25.44
N ARG A 274 -23.13 1.68 -25.47
CA ARG A 274 -23.94 1.72 -26.69
C ARG A 274 -24.05 3.12 -27.29
N ALA A 275 -24.17 4.14 -26.46
CA ALA A 275 -24.22 5.51 -26.93
C ALA A 275 -22.88 5.94 -27.57
N VAL A 276 -21.77 5.56 -26.96
CA VAL A 276 -20.44 5.83 -27.51
C VAL A 276 -20.23 5.05 -28.80
N GLU A 277 -20.55 3.76 -28.88
CA GLU A 277 -20.44 2.97 -30.12
C GLU A 277 -21.13 3.67 -31.32
N GLN A 278 -22.32 4.24 -31.08
CA GLN A 278 -23.06 4.97 -32.12
C GLN A 278 -22.38 6.29 -32.52
N PHE A 279 -21.99 7.11 -31.54
CA PHE A 279 -21.52 8.49 -31.79
C PHE A 279 -20.00 8.60 -31.97
N ASN A 280 -19.26 7.52 -31.72
CA ASN A 280 -17.81 7.40 -31.90
C ASN A 280 -17.43 6.83 -33.28
N SER A 281 -18.41 6.58 -34.16
CA SER A 281 -18.17 6.14 -35.53
C SER A 281 -17.87 7.34 -36.45
N PRO A 282 -16.71 7.38 -37.14
CA PRO A 282 -16.54 8.23 -38.31
C PRO A 282 -17.56 7.79 -39.36
N ALA A 283 -18.24 8.73 -40.01
CA ALA A 283 -18.98 8.39 -41.21
C ALA A 283 -18.01 7.69 -42.18
N GLU A 284 -18.40 6.49 -42.65
CA GLU A 284 -17.70 5.59 -43.59
C GLU A 284 -16.78 4.51 -42.98
N ALA A 285 -17.36 3.43 -42.43
CA ALA A 285 -16.81 2.07 -42.55
C ALA A 285 -17.82 1.02 -42.06
N LYS A 286 -18.85 0.70 -42.86
CA LYS A 286 -19.47 -0.62 -42.84
C LYS A 286 -18.93 -1.39 -44.04
N ASP A 287 -18.33 -2.54 -43.76
CA ASP A 287 -18.26 -3.77 -44.57
C ASP A 287 -16.90 -4.47 -44.38
N ALA A 288 -16.85 -5.46 -43.50
CA ALA A 288 -16.14 -6.74 -43.68
C ALA A 288 -16.18 -7.57 -42.38
N GLU A 289 -17.12 -8.51 -42.30
CA GLU A 289 -16.77 -9.80 -41.70
C GLU A 289 -15.66 -10.41 -42.57
N SER A 290 -14.44 -10.47 -42.04
CA SER A 290 -13.40 -11.37 -42.53
C SER A 290 -12.62 -11.90 -41.35
N ASP A 291 -12.51 -13.23 -41.27
CA ASP A 291 -11.59 -13.94 -40.38
C ASP A 291 -10.18 -13.32 -40.47
N GLY A 292 -9.84 -12.55 -39.45
CA GLY A 292 -8.56 -11.87 -39.33
C GLY A 292 -8.71 -10.52 -38.62
N PRO A 293 -7.94 -10.24 -37.57
CA PRO A 293 -7.90 -8.92 -36.95
C PRO A 293 -7.46 -7.86 -37.95
N ALA A 294 -8.19 -6.73 -37.95
CA ALA A 294 -8.00 -5.63 -38.89
C ALA A 294 -6.59 -4.99 -38.77
N PRO A 295 -5.98 -4.60 -39.90
CA PRO A 295 -4.68 -3.92 -39.88
C PRO A 295 -4.77 -2.53 -39.24
N LEU A 296 -3.70 -2.04 -38.61
CA LEU A 296 -3.72 -0.69 -38.01
C LEU A 296 -3.60 0.37 -39.09
N ALA A 297 -4.42 1.41 -39.01
CA ALA A 297 -4.41 2.54 -39.91
C ALA A 297 -4.69 3.83 -39.14
N MET A 298 -4.65 4.96 -39.85
CA MET A 298 -4.96 6.27 -39.27
C MET A 298 -6.31 6.27 -38.53
N GLY A 299 -6.32 6.73 -37.28
CA GLY A 299 -7.47 6.70 -36.37
C GLY A 299 -7.51 5.50 -35.41
N ALA A 300 -6.58 4.54 -35.52
CA ALA A 300 -6.38 3.52 -34.49
C ALA A 300 -5.78 4.13 -33.22
N PHE A 301 -6.11 3.59 -32.05
CA PHE A 301 -5.58 4.07 -30.77
C PHE A 301 -5.33 2.94 -29.76
N GLY A 302 -4.55 3.24 -28.72
CA GLY A 302 -4.26 2.35 -27.58
C GLY A 302 -2.87 1.72 -27.59
N ASP A 303 -2.63 0.81 -26.65
CA ASP A 303 -1.30 0.27 -26.30
C ASP A 303 -0.53 -0.31 -27.51
N ILE A 304 -1.24 -0.91 -28.47
CA ILE A 304 -0.62 -1.47 -29.68
C ILE A 304 -0.08 -0.38 -30.62
N VAL A 305 -0.72 0.79 -30.65
CA VAL A 305 -0.27 1.96 -31.42
C VAL A 305 0.93 2.61 -30.74
N GLU A 306 0.90 2.71 -29.41
CA GLU A 306 2.08 3.17 -28.66
C GLU A 306 3.29 2.27 -28.92
N ALA A 307 3.09 0.95 -28.88
CA ALA A 307 4.15 -0.01 -29.16
C ALA A 307 4.67 0.09 -30.59
N LEU A 308 3.79 0.33 -31.57
CA LEU A 308 4.17 0.65 -32.95
C LEU A 308 5.01 1.93 -33.02
N GLN A 309 4.57 3.03 -32.41
CA GLN A 309 5.26 4.33 -32.41
C GLN A 309 6.66 4.21 -31.79
N ARG A 310 6.79 3.53 -30.63
CA ARG A 310 8.08 3.21 -29.99
C ARG A 310 8.98 2.41 -30.93
N THR A 311 8.43 1.38 -31.56
CA THR A 311 9.17 0.50 -32.48
C THR A 311 9.68 1.26 -33.70
N LEU A 312 8.85 2.11 -34.31
CA LEU A 312 9.23 2.95 -35.44
C LEU A 312 10.31 3.97 -35.05
N ASN A 313 10.15 4.64 -33.90
CA ASN A 313 11.15 5.57 -33.37
C ASN A 313 12.52 4.92 -33.17
N ALA A 314 12.55 3.69 -32.65
CA ALA A 314 13.79 2.97 -32.36
C ALA A 314 14.46 2.36 -33.61
N ARG A 315 13.67 1.87 -34.57
CA ARG A 315 14.19 1.03 -35.67
C ARG A 315 14.38 1.74 -36.99
N MET A 316 13.90 2.97 -37.14
CA MET A 316 14.11 3.78 -38.34
C MET A 316 15.33 4.70 -38.19
N THR A 317 16.05 4.97 -39.27
CA THR A 317 17.20 5.88 -39.29
C THR A 317 17.13 6.83 -40.51
N PRO A 318 17.05 8.16 -40.31
CA PRO A 318 16.89 8.83 -39.02
C PRO A 318 15.56 8.45 -38.35
N SER A 319 15.52 8.53 -37.02
CA SER A 319 14.29 8.27 -36.25
C SER A 319 13.21 9.29 -36.66
N PRO A 320 11.94 8.88 -36.81
CA PRO A 320 10.84 9.79 -37.14
C PRO A 320 10.47 10.75 -36.01
N GLY A 321 10.90 10.49 -34.76
CA GLY A 321 10.65 11.38 -33.62
C GLY A 321 9.17 11.52 -33.25
N LEU A 322 8.40 10.43 -33.41
CA LEU A 322 6.97 10.38 -33.07
C LEU A 322 6.77 10.60 -31.57
N SER A 323 5.73 11.33 -31.19
CA SER A 323 5.16 11.22 -29.86
C SER A 323 4.64 9.79 -29.67
N VAL A 324 4.87 9.23 -28.47
CA VAL A 324 4.30 7.95 -28.07
C VAL A 324 3.07 8.27 -27.24
N ASP A 325 1.96 8.49 -27.93
CA ASP A 325 0.69 8.96 -27.38
C ASP A 325 -0.45 7.96 -27.61
N GLY A 326 -0.15 6.87 -28.31
CA GLY A 326 -1.11 5.83 -28.60
C GLY A 326 -2.13 6.24 -29.63
N ASP A 327 -1.90 7.34 -30.35
CA ASP A 327 -2.76 7.83 -31.43
C ASP A 327 -2.11 7.59 -32.79
N PHE A 328 -2.76 6.80 -33.64
CA PHE A 328 -2.32 6.57 -35.01
C PHE A 328 -2.75 7.77 -35.85
N GLY A 329 -2.10 8.91 -35.63
CA GLY A 329 -2.32 10.14 -36.37
C GLY A 329 -1.50 10.24 -37.67
N PRO A 330 -1.60 11.37 -38.39
CA PRO A 330 -0.89 11.61 -39.66
C PRO A 330 0.64 11.47 -39.57
N ALA A 331 1.22 11.75 -38.40
CA ALA A 331 2.65 11.58 -38.15
C ALA A 331 3.03 10.09 -38.13
N THR A 332 2.25 9.26 -37.43
CA THR A 332 2.43 7.80 -37.36
C THR A 332 2.25 7.18 -38.74
N GLU A 333 1.21 7.57 -39.49
CA GLU A 333 0.99 7.11 -40.88
C GLU A 333 2.17 7.46 -41.79
N SER A 334 2.68 8.70 -41.72
CA SER A 334 3.84 9.13 -42.49
C SER A 334 5.09 8.31 -42.17
N ALA A 335 5.29 7.96 -40.90
CA ALA A 335 6.39 7.11 -40.47
C ALA A 335 6.22 5.66 -40.96
N VAL A 336 5.00 5.11 -40.94
CA VAL A 336 4.70 3.78 -41.50
C VAL A 336 4.97 3.74 -43.00
N ILE A 337 4.54 4.74 -43.77
CA ILE A 337 4.83 4.84 -45.21
C ILE A 337 6.35 4.89 -45.45
N ALA A 338 7.07 5.71 -44.68
CA ALA A 338 8.52 5.80 -44.78
C ALA A 338 9.21 4.47 -44.43
N PHE A 339 8.71 3.75 -43.42
CA PHE A 339 9.17 2.42 -43.07
C PHE A 339 8.92 1.41 -44.19
N GLN A 340 7.70 1.35 -44.73
CA GLN A 340 7.32 0.47 -45.84
C GLN A 340 8.21 0.71 -47.06
N ARG A 341 8.43 1.98 -47.43
CA ARG A 341 9.36 2.36 -48.50
C ARG A 341 10.78 1.86 -48.24
N SER A 342 11.28 1.98 -47.01
CA SER A 342 12.62 1.50 -46.64
C SER A 342 12.77 -0.03 -46.71
N ARG A 343 11.66 -0.75 -46.56
CA ARG A 343 11.59 -2.22 -46.59
C ARG A 343 11.09 -2.80 -47.92
N GLN A 344 10.89 -1.95 -48.94
CA GLN A 344 10.35 -2.35 -50.25
C GLN A 344 8.95 -3.00 -50.16
N LEU A 345 8.14 -2.57 -49.20
CA LEU A 345 6.73 -2.94 -49.05
C LEU A 345 5.82 -1.91 -49.74
N PRO A 346 4.56 -2.27 -50.08
CA PRO A 346 3.57 -1.32 -50.56
C PRO A 346 3.40 -0.15 -49.58
N GLU A 347 3.50 1.09 -50.08
CA GLU A 347 3.42 2.33 -49.30
C GLU A 347 1.96 2.69 -48.96
N SER A 348 1.27 1.81 -48.25
CA SER A 348 -0.16 1.94 -47.94
C SER A 348 -0.44 2.84 -46.74
N GLY A 349 0.53 3.05 -45.85
CA GLY A 349 0.32 3.71 -44.56
C GLY A 349 -0.46 2.85 -43.55
N ILE A 350 -0.84 1.65 -43.95
CA ILE A 350 -1.58 0.66 -43.16
C ILE A 350 -0.58 -0.39 -42.67
N VAL A 351 -0.58 -0.66 -41.38
CA VAL A 351 0.23 -1.73 -40.76
C VAL A 351 -0.50 -3.06 -40.89
N ASP A 352 -0.33 -3.65 -42.06
CA ASP A 352 -0.79 -4.99 -42.40
C ASP A 352 0.17 -6.09 -41.92
N ALA A 353 -0.22 -7.36 -42.10
CA ALA A 353 0.59 -8.50 -41.67
C ALA A 353 2.01 -8.50 -42.26
N ALA A 354 2.20 -8.01 -43.49
CA ALA A 354 3.51 -7.88 -44.11
C ALA A 354 4.35 -6.79 -43.42
N THR A 355 3.71 -5.68 -43.07
CA THR A 355 4.33 -4.57 -42.33
C THR A 355 4.70 -4.99 -40.90
N TRP A 356 3.83 -5.70 -40.19
CA TRP A 356 4.14 -6.26 -38.87
C TRP A 356 5.29 -7.27 -38.91
N THR A 357 5.28 -8.15 -39.92
CA THR A 357 6.37 -9.11 -40.12
C THR A 357 7.71 -8.40 -40.34
N ALA A 358 7.71 -7.33 -41.13
CA ALA A 358 8.92 -6.54 -41.39
C ALA A 358 9.35 -5.69 -40.20
N LEU A 359 8.40 -5.23 -39.36
CA LEU A 359 8.68 -4.51 -38.12
C LEU A 359 9.38 -5.41 -37.09
N GLY A 360 8.99 -6.69 -36.99
CA GLY A 360 9.49 -7.61 -35.99
C GLY A 360 8.84 -7.41 -34.61
N THR A 361 9.42 -7.98 -33.55
CA THR A 361 8.87 -7.93 -32.18
C THR A 361 8.71 -6.48 -31.69
N LEU A 362 7.55 -6.12 -31.14
CA LEU A 362 7.26 -4.76 -30.71
C LEU A 362 8.01 -4.35 -29.44
N LEU A 363 8.31 -3.05 -29.32
CA LEU A 363 8.83 -2.40 -28.11
C LEU A 363 7.66 -1.82 -27.30
N THR A 364 7.44 -2.31 -26.07
CA THR A 364 6.37 -1.89 -25.15
C THR A 364 6.89 -0.93 -24.07
N ASP A 365 6.01 -0.41 -23.20
CA ASP A 365 6.33 0.58 -22.15
C ASP A 365 7.04 0.01 -20.91
N GLU A 366 6.87 -1.28 -20.64
CA GLU A 366 7.80 -2.02 -19.79
C GLU A 366 9.11 -2.13 -20.58
N GLU A 367 10.26 -1.79 -19.96
CA GLU A 367 11.60 -1.95 -20.55
C GLU A 367 11.61 -3.12 -21.53
N PRO A 368 12.04 -2.96 -22.80
CA PRO A 368 11.83 -3.97 -23.82
C PRO A 368 12.21 -5.33 -23.26
N GLY A 369 11.19 -6.18 -23.05
CA GLY A 369 11.36 -7.42 -22.32
C GLY A 369 12.54 -8.16 -22.94
N PRO A 370 13.58 -8.50 -22.15
CA PRO A 370 14.80 -9.10 -22.68
C PRO A 370 14.44 -10.30 -23.56
N ASP A 371 15.26 -10.56 -24.57
CA ASP A 371 15.01 -11.67 -25.49
C ASP A 371 14.69 -12.93 -24.66
N PRO A 372 13.57 -13.64 -24.91
CA PRO A 372 13.23 -14.86 -24.21
C PRO A 372 14.41 -15.84 -24.08
N ALA A 373 15.29 -15.88 -25.08
CA ALA A 373 16.51 -16.69 -25.03
C ALA A 373 17.49 -16.22 -23.93
N GLU A 374 17.63 -14.90 -23.73
CA GLU A 374 18.46 -14.33 -22.65
C GLU A 374 17.83 -14.58 -21.28
N VAL A 375 16.52 -14.35 -21.14
CA VAL A 375 15.76 -14.59 -19.89
C VAL A 375 15.85 -16.05 -19.45
N ASN A 376 15.68 -16.96 -20.39
CA ASN A 376 15.64 -18.40 -20.12
C ASN A 376 17.05 -19.00 -19.94
N ALA A 377 18.09 -18.34 -20.46
CA ALA A 377 19.48 -18.73 -20.24
C ALA A 377 20.07 -18.18 -18.93
N GLU A 378 19.43 -17.20 -18.30
CA GLU A 378 19.92 -16.58 -17.07
C GLU A 378 19.96 -17.58 -15.90
N VAL A 379 21.16 -17.81 -15.36
CA VAL A 379 21.35 -18.66 -14.18
C VAL A 379 21.18 -17.82 -12.92
N LEU A 380 19.98 -17.88 -12.33
CA LEU A 380 19.65 -17.12 -11.13
C LEU A 380 20.26 -17.77 -9.87
N SER A 381 21.09 -17.01 -9.14
CA SER A 381 21.75 -17.48 -7.92
C SER A 381 20.73 -17.84 -6.82
N ARG A 382 21.04 -18.88 -6.04
CA ARG A 382 20.24 -19.31 -4.87
C ARG A 382 20.99 -19.00 -3.59
N ALA A 383 20.28 -18.54 -2.57
CA ALA A 383 20.77 -18.50 -1.20
C ALA A 383 21.06 -19.93 -0.71
N PRO A 384 21.95 -20.12 0.29
CA PRO A 384 22.19 -21.42 0.91
C PRO A 384 20.91 -22.04 1.49
N ALA A 385 20.90 -23.37 1.66
CA ALA A 385 19.77 -24.07 2.26
C ALA A 385 19.50 -23.61 3.69
N ASP A 386 18.23 -23.60 4.10
CA ASP A 386 17.81 -23.04 5.38
C ASP A 386 18.53 -23.68 6.58
N ALA A 387 18.83 -22.85 7.58
CA ALA A 387 19.38 -23.31 8.84
C ALA A 387 18.34 -24.15 9.60
N LEU A 388 18.81 -25.24 10.22
CA LEU A 388 17.97 -26.10 11.05
C LEU A 388 17.70 -25.53 12.47
N ALA A 389 18.24 -24.35 12.78
CA ALA A 389 18.04 -23.66 14.06
C ALA A 389 16.92 -22.59 13.97
N GLY A 390 16.06 -22.50 14.98
CA GLY A 390 14.99 -21.49 15.08
C GLY A 390 13.80 -21.94 15.96
N PRO A 391 12.94 -21.01 16.43
CA PRO A 391 11.79 -21.32 17.27
C PRO A 391 10.65 -22.05 16.50
N PRO A 392 9.79 -22.85 17.17
CA PRO A 392 8.87 -23.78 16.51
C PRO A 392 7.43 -23.24 16.36
N PHE A 393 7.22 -22.02 15.88
CA PHE A 393 5.86 -21.46 15.77
C PHE A 393 5.39 -21.35 14.30
N VAL A 394 4.08 -21.44 14.11
CA VAL A 394 3.39 -21.22 12.83
C VAL A 394 2.12 -20.41 13.05
N THR A 395 1.68 -19.69 12.03
CA THR A 395 0.45 -18.86 12.05
C THR A 395 -0.71 -19.44 11.24
N CYS A 396 -0.42 -20.42 10.37
CA CYS A 396 -1.39 -21.06 9.49
C CYS A 396 -2.46 -21.87 10.23
N LYS A 397 -3.66 -21.91 9.65
CA LYS A 397 -4.82 -22.63 10.19
C LYS A 397 -4.69 -24.15 10.05
N ALA A 398 -4.08 -24.63 8.96
CA ALA A 398 -3.87 -26.04 8.69
C ALA A 398 -2.59 -26.28 7.87
N TRP A 399 -1.90 -27.39 8.10
CA TRP A 399 -0.71 -27.77 7.33
C TRP A 399 -0.47 -29.29 7.32
N SER A 400 0.11 -29.82 6.24
CA SER A 400 0.48 -31.25 6.10
C SER A 400 1.84 -31.40 5.44
N ILE A 401 2.64 -32.37 5.87
CA ILE A 401 3.96 -32.72 5.33
C ILE A 401 3.97 -34.19 4.95
N LEU A 402 4.31 -34.47 3.69
CA LEU A 402 4.46 -35.80 3.12
C LEU A 402 5.93 -36.09 2.79
N ASP A 403 6.29 -37.37 2.86
CA ASP A 403 7.51 -37.87 2.25
C ASP A 403 7.42 -37.75 0.73
N GLY A 404 8.37 -37.07 0.12
CA GLY A 404 8.38 -36.78 -1.31
C GLY A 404 8.66 -38.00 -2.19
N THR A 405 9.19 -39.10 -1.63
CA THR A 405 9.48 -40.34 -2.34
C THR A 405 8.30 -41.31 -2.24
N THR A 406 7.76 -41.53 -1.05
CA THR A 406 6.69 -42.52 -0.83
C THR A 406 5.28 -41.93 -0.93
N GLY A 407 5.13 -40.62 -0.75
CA GLY A 407 3.84 -39.95 -0.64
C GLY A 407 3.15 -40.17 0.71
N GLU A 408 3.82 -40.81 1.68
CA GLU A 408 3.26 -41.06 3.01
C GLU A 408 3.22 -39.77 3.84
N ARG A 409 2.12 -39.56 4.58
CA ARG A 409 1.98 -38.44 5.50
C ARG A 409 2.90 -38.62 6.71
N LEU A 410 3.80 -37.67 6.93
CA LEU A 410 4.73 -37.66 8.06
C LEU A 410 4.18 -36.85 9.23
N PHE A 411 3.75 -35.62 8.99
CA PHE A 411 3.33 -34.67 10.01
C PHE A 411 2.16 -33.80 9.49
N GLY A 412 1.37 -33.24 10.40
CA GLY A 412 0.31 -32.30 10.04
C GLY A 412 -0.52 -31.86 11.24
N ASP A 413 -1.18 -30.71 11.10
CA ASP A 413 -2.12 -30.14 12.06
C ASP A 413 -3.36 -29.60 11.33
N ASN A 414 -4.55 -29.93 11.84
CA ASN A 414 -5.86 -29.68 11.23
C ASN A 414 -5.94 -30.04 9.74
N ASP A 415 -5.16 -31.01 9.29
CA ASP A 415 -4.78 -31.11 7.89
C ASP A 415 -5.78 -31.80 6.98
N GLU A 416 -6.83 -32.39 7.56
CA GLU A 416 -8.02 -32.88 6.86
C GLU A 416 -9.14 -31.83 6.78
N THR A 417 -8.95 -30.64 7.40
CA THR A 417 -9.99 -29.61 7.43
C THR A 417 -10.16 -28.97 6.04
N PRO A 418 -11.36 -28.99 5.45
CA PRO A 418 -11.64 -28.29 4.21
C PRO A 418 -11.57 -26.78 4.40
N LEU A 419 -10.70 -26.11 3.64
CA LEU A 419 -10.52 -24.66 3.66
C LEU A 419 -10.51 -24.10 2.23
N ASP A 420 -10.78 -22.81 2.09
CA ASP A 420 -10.53 -22.08 0.84
C ASP A 420 -9.03 -22.20 0.48
N MET A 421 -8.74 -22.61 -0.76
CA MET A 421 -7.37 -22.94 -1.19
C MET A 421 -6.72 -21.88 -2.09
N ALA A 422 -7.49 -20.90 -2.56
CA ALA A 422 -7.03 -19.88 -3.50
C ALA A 422 -6.32 -20.50 -4.73
N SER A 423 -5.31 -19.83 -5.30
CA SER A 423 -4.64 -20.28 -6.52
C SER A 423 -3.82 -21.58 -6.42
N THR A 424 -3.77 -22.27 -5.28
CA THR A 424 -3.24 -23.65 -5.25
C THR A 424 -4.13 -24.60 -6.05
N THR A 425 -5.38 -24.21 -6.37
CA THR A 425 -6.26 -24.83 -7.38
C THR A 425 -5.55 -25.13 -8.70
N LYS A 426 -4.66 -24.24 -9.15
CA LYS A 426 -3.97 -24.38 -10.44
C LYS A 426 -3.04 -25.59 -10.52
N ILE A 427 -2.68 -26.20 -9.39
CA ILE A 427 -1.98 -27.50 -9.37
C ILE A 427 -2.87 -28.56 -10.04
N MET A 428 -4.16 -28.59 -9.73
CA MET A 428 -5.11 -29.53 -10.34
C MET A 428 -5.33 -29.22 -11.83
N THR A 429 -5.48 -27.94 -12.18
CA THR A 429 -5.62 -27.52 -13.59
C THR A 429 -4.42 -27.97 -14.42
N ALA A 430 -3.20 -27.71 -13.95
CA ALA A 430 -1.99 -28.17 -14.63
C ALA A 430 -1.89 -29.70 -14.67
N TYR A 431 -2.26 -30.38 -13.58
CA TYR A 431 -2.24 -31.85 -13.50
C TYR A 431 -3.14 -32.50 -14.55
N VAL A 432 -4.37 -32.01 -14.74
CA VAL A 432 -5.31 -32.54 -15.75
C VAL A 432 -4.74 -32.36 -17.16
N VAL A 433 -4.24 -31.16 -17.50
CA VAL A 433 -3.63 -30.90 -18.82
C VAL A 433 -2.40 -31.78 -19.05
N LEU A 434 -1.52 -31.86 -18.07
CA LEU A 434 -0.25 -32.59 -18.20
C LEU A 434 -0.43 -34.11 -18.20
N ARG A 435 -1.47 -34.64 -17.55
CA ARG A 435 -1.87 -36.05 -17.70
C ARG A 435 -2.28 -36.35 -19.13
N TYR A 436 -3.09 -35.50 -19.74
CA TYR A 436 -3.49 -35.66 -21.13
C TYR A 436 -2.28 -35.55 -22.07
N ALA A 437 -1.42 -34.56 -21.85
CA ALA A 437 -0.18 -34.37 -22.63
C ALA A 437 0.84 -35.53 -22.48
N ALA A 438 0.78 -36.31 -21.39
CA ALA A 438 1.63 -37.49 -21.24
C ALA A 438 1.26 -38.61 -22.24
N GLU A 439 -0.01 -38.69 -22.64
CA GLU A 439 -0.51 -39.61 -23.67
C GLU A 439 -0.47 -38.99 -25.08
N HIS A 440 -0.55 -37.65 -25.14
CA HIS A 440 -0.63 -36.84 -26.36
C HIS A 440 0.43 -35.73 -26.36
N PRO A 441 1.73 -36.04 -26.46
CA PRO A 441 2.80 -35.04 -26.32
C PRO A 441 2.77 -33.92 -27.36
N GLU A 442 2.16 -34.15 -28.53
CA GLU A 442 1.96 -33.17 -29.59
C GLU A 442 1.18 -31.94 -29.14
N VAL A 443 0.29 -32.08 -28.14
CA VAL A 443 -0.59 -31.00 -27.68
C VAL A 443 0.18 -29.87 -27.02
N LEU A 444 1.39 -30.12 -26.52
CA LEU A 444 2.24 -29.10 -25.91
C LEU A 444 2.71 -28.06 -26.94
N ALA A 445 2.78 -28.43 -28.21
CA ALA A 445 3.12 -27.55 -29.32
C ALA A 445 1.89 -26.92 -30.01
N GLU A 446 0.68 -27.34 -29.64
CA GLU A 446 -0.54 -26.74 -30.18
C GLU A 446 -0.66 -25.29 -29.75
N THR A 447 -1.07 -24.44 -30.69
CA THR A 447 -1.34 -23.03 -30.43
C THR A 447 -2.69 -22.89 -29.71
N LEU A 448 -2.66 -22.21 -28.58
CA LEU A 448 -3.83 -21.87 -27.78
C LEU A 448 -4.11 -20.37 -27.95
N THR A 449 -5.37 -20.03 -28.26
CA THR A 449 -5.86 -18.65 -28.39
C THR A 449 -6.61 -18.24 -27.14
N PHE A 450 -6.29 -17.07 -26.58
CA PHE A 450 -6.97 -16.53 -25.42
C PHE A 450 -8.35 -15.98 -25.82
N SER A 451 -9.40 -16.43 -25.13
CA SER A 451 -10.76 -15.94 -25.32
C SER A 451 -11.00 -14.63 -24.56
N GLN A 452 -12.08 -13.91 -24.88
CA GLN A 452 -12.50 -12.76 -24.08
C GLN A 452 -12.79 -13.15 -22.62
N ARG A 453 -13.35 -14.35 -22.40
CA ARG A 453 -13.60 -14.88 -21.05
C ARG A 453 -12.29 -15.03 -20.28
N ALA A 454 -11.23 -15.53 -20.92
CA ALA A 454 -9.92 -15.65 -20.32
C ALA A 454 -9.35 -14.27 -19.93
N ASP A 455 -9.36 -13.30 -20.84
CA ASP A 455 -8.85 -11.93 -20.59
C ASP A 455 -9.64 -11.20 -19.49
N ASP A 456 -10.97 -11.35 -19.47
CA ASP A 456 -11.86 -10.73 -18.48
C ASP A 456 -11.75 -11.36 -17.07
N THR A 457 -11.02 -12.47 -16.93
CA THR A 457 -10.93 -13.19 -15.65
C THR A 457 -10.03 -12.43 -14.67
N ILE A 458 -10.67 -11.76 -13.70
CA ILE A 458 -10.03 -10.96 -12.66
C ILE A 458 -9.02 -11.75 -11.80
N GLY A 459 -8.02 -11.05 -11.26
CA GLY A 459 -7.02 -11.59 -10.33
C GLY A 459 -5.61 -11.60 -10.92
N SER A 460 -4.75 -12.51 -10.47
CA SER A 460 -3.42 -12.70 -11.06
C SER A 460 -3.56 -13.10 -12.53
N THR A 461 -2.68 -12.58 -13.39
CA THR A 461 -2.78 -12.71 -14.85
C THR A 461 -1.42 -13.14 -15.44
N SER A 462 -1.45 -13.88 -16.54
CA SER A 462 -0.31 -14.10 -17.43
C SER A 462 -0.07 -12.91 -18.36
N ALA A 463 -0.93 -11.89 -18.29
CA ALA A 463 -0.94 -10.68 -19.08
C ALA A 463 -1.12 -10.95 -20.59
N LEU A 464 -1.75 -12.06 -20.96
CA LEU A 464 -2.15 -12.34 -22.34
C LEU A 464 -3.57 -11.83 -22.57
N LYS A 465 -3.80 -11.28 -23.77
CA LYS A 465 -5.03 -10.59 -24.16
C LYS A 465 -5.88 -11.42 -25.09
N ALA A 466 -7.17 -11.11 -25.16
CA ALA A 466 -8.09 -11.77 -26.06
C ALA A 466 -7.55 -11.74 -27.51
N GLY A 467 -7.54 -12.91 -28.16
CA GLY A 467 -7.02 -13.10 -29.52
C GLY A 467 -5.51 -13.35 -29.61
N GLU A 468 -4.74 -13.12 -28.54
CA GLU A 468 -3.34 -13.51 -28.50
C GLU A 468 -3.18 -15.04 -28.40
N GLN A 469 -2.06 -15.51 -28.95
CA GLN A 469 -1.78 -16.92 -29.17
C GLN A 469 -0.40 -17.29 -28.61
N ALA A 470 -0.34 -18.44 -27.95
CA ALA A 470 0.90 -19.05 -27.50
C ALA A 470 0.79 -20.58 -27.48
N PRO A 471 1.90 -21.34 -27.63
CA PRO A 471 1.88 -22.79 -27.48
C PRO A 471 1.41 -23.20 -26.08
N VAL A 472 0.67 -24.30 -25.96
CA VAL A 472 0.18 -24.82 -24.66
C VAL A 472 1.30 -24.94 -23.63
N ARG A 473 2.49 -25.40 -24.04
CA ARG A 473 3.67 -25.47 -23.15
C ARG A 473 3.97 -24.13 -22.49
N GLU A 474 3.92 -23.05 -23.24
CA GLU A 474 4.21 -21.70 -22.77
C GLU A 474 3.09 -21.20 -21.85
N VAL A 475 1.82 -21.45 -22.22
CA VAL A 475 0.66 -21.09 -21.37
C VAL A 475 0.72 -21.78 -20.00
N LEU A 476 1.30 -22.98 -19.89
CA LEU A 476 1.52 -23.64 -18.59
C LEU A 476 2.52 -22.88 -17.69
N TYR A 477 3.52 -22.19 -18.25
CA TYR A 477 4.36 -21.27 -17.47
C TYR A 477 3.56 -20.04 -17.01
N GLY A 478 2.74 -19.45 -17.90
CA GLY A 478 1.82 -18.36 -17.57
C GLY A 478 0.79 -18.74 -16.49
N LEU A 479 0.37 -20.01 -16.44
CA LEU A 479 -0.49 -20.54 -15.39
C LEU A 479 0.23 -20.62 -14.04
N LEU A 480 1.45 -21.17 -14.00
CA LEU A 480 2.08 -21.62 -12.76
C LEU A 480 3.04 -20.61 -12.14
N LEU A 481 3.74 -19.79 -12.94
CA LEU A 481 4.72 -18.82 -12.45
C LEU A 481 4.03 -17.55 -11.89
N PRO A 482 3.36 -16.71 -12.71
CA PRO A 482 2.72 -15.49 -12.25
C PRO A 482 1.33 -15.77 -11.66
N SER A 483 0.88 -17.04 -11.69
CA SER A 483 -0.43 -17.49 -11.23
C SER A 483 -1.60 -17.04 -12.10
N GLY A 484 -1.43 -16.98 -13.43
CA GLY A 484 -2.42 -16.43 -14.37
C GLY A 484 -3.78 -17.13 -14.35
N ASN A 485 -4.84 -16.38 -14.05
CA ASN A 485 -6.23 -16.84 -14.08
C ASN A 485 -6.74 -16.95 -15.53
N ASP A 486 -6.37 -15.97 -16.36
CA ASP A 486 -6.52 -15.98 -17.81
C ASP A 486 -5.98 -17.27 -18.43
N ALA A 487 -4.75 -17.66 -18.10
CA ALA A 487 -4.14 -18.90 -18.58
C ALA A 487 -4.90 -20.15 -18.10
N SER A 488 -5.48 -20.15 -16.89
CA SER A 488 -6.26 -21.29 -16.38
C SER A 488 -7.58 -21.46 -17.13
N VAL A 489 -8.26 -20.36 -17.43
CA VAL A 489 -9.52 -20.36 -18.18
C VAL A 489 -9.26 -20.78 -19.63
N ALA A 490 -8.24 -20.22 -20.27
CA ALA A 490 -7.90 -20.56 -21.65
C ALA A 490 -7.53 -22.05 -21.80
N LEU A 491 -6.74 -22.61 -20.87
CA LEU A 491 -6.45 -24.05 -20.85
C LEU A 491 -7.71 -24.89 -20.64
N ALA A 492 -8.60 -24.48 -19.75
CA ALA A 492 -9.84 -25.21 -19.49
C ALA A 492 -10.78 -25.23 -20.71
N GLU A 493 -10.91 -24.10 -21.41
CA GLU A 493 -11.68 -24.02 -22.65
C GLU A 493 -11.06 -24.87 -23.76
N HIS A 494 -9.73 -24.85 -23.88
CA HIS A 494 -9.01 -25.59 -24.92
C HIS A 494 -9.05 -27.12 -24.73
N PHE A 495 -8.96 -27.60 -23.48
CA PHE A 495 -8.86 -29.03 -23.17
C PHE A 495 -10.18 -29.67 -22.73
N GLY A 496 -11.18 -28.89 -22.33
CA GLY A 496 -12.38 -29.38 -21.66
C GLY A 496 -13.10 -30.54 -22.37
N ASP A 497 -13.22 -30.46 -23.69
CA ASP A 497 -13.87 -31.50 -24.49
C ASP A 497 -13.04 -32.78 -24.63
N ARG A 498 -11.72 -32.69 -24.42
CA ARG A 498 -10.77 -33.79 -24.57
C ARG A 498 -10.59 -34.59 -23.27
N VAL A 499 -10.79 -33.94 -22.12
CA VAL A 499 -10.57 -34.52 -20.79
C VAL A 499 -11.86 -34.85 -20.03
N ALA A 500 -13.02 -34.52 -20.61
CA ALA A 500 -14.33 -34.72 -20.00
C ALA A 500 -14.57 -36.21 -19.62
N PRO A 501 -15.12 -36.50 -18.43
CA PRO A 501 -15.57 -37.85 -18.08
C PRO A 501 -16.66 -38.34 -19.03
N ALA A 502 -16.73 -39.65 -19.29
CA ALA A 502 -17.74 -40.24 -20.19
C ALA A 502 -19.21 -40.00 -19.76
N THR A 503 -19.43 -39.51 -18.54
CA THR A 503 -20.76 -39.24 -17.96
C THR A 503 -21.17 -37.76 -18.02
N SER A 504 -20.32 -36.84 -18.49
CA SER A 504 -20.62 -35.40 -18.52
C SER A 504 -21.09 -34.96 -19.92
N GLU A 505 -22.41 -35.02 -20.18
CA GLU A 505 -23.00 -34.54 -21.44
C GLU A 505 -23.46 -33.06 -21.37
N GLU A 506 -23.51 -32.44 -20.19
CA GLU A 506 -24.00 -31.06 -19.98
C GLU A 506 -22.87 -30.06 -19.68
N GLY A 507 -22.95 -28.84 -20.25
CA GLY A 507 -22.03 -27.71 -20.01
C GLY A 507 -21.22 -27.27 -21.24
N ASP A 508 -20.51 -26.14 -21.12
CA ASP A 508 -19.49 -25.72 -22.10
C ASP A 508 -18.15 -26.44 -21.83
N SER A 509 -17.15 -26.23 -22.69
CA SER A 509 -15.83 -26.87 -22.54
C SER A 509 -15.19 -26.55 -21.19
N TYR A 510 -15.34 -25.32 -20.68
CA TYR A 510 -14.86 -24.93 -19.36
C TYR A 510 -15.50 -25.78 -18.23
N GLN A 511 -16.83 -25.95 -18.24
CA GLN A 511 -17.52 -26.77 -17.23
C GLN A 511 -17.13 -28.24 -17.30
N ARG A 512 -16.95 -28.78 -18.52
CA ARG A 512 -16.43 -30.14 -18.72
C ARG A 512 -15.02 -30.32 -18.15
N PHE A 513 -14.17 -29.28 -18.25
CA PHE A 513 -12.86 -29.30 -17.62
C PHE A 513 -12.94 -29.31 -16.08
N VAL A 514 -13.83 -28.51 -15.48
CA VAL A 514 -14.06 -28.53 -14.01
C VAL A 514 -14.56 -29.91 -13.55
N ALA A 515 -15.43 -30.56 -14.33
CA ALA A 515 -15.84 -31.94 -14.06
C ALA A 515 -14.65 -32.92 -14.10
N ALA A 516 -13.74 -32.77 -15.07
CA ALA A 516 -12.51 -33.56 -15.15
C ALA A 516 -11.57 -33.32 -13.95
N MET A 517 -11.49 -32.10 -13.42
CA MET A 517 -10.73 -31.80 -12.20
C MET A 517 -11.26 -32.58 -10.99
N ASN A 518 -12.58 -32.64 -10.80
CA ASN A 518 -13.18 -33.41 -9.70
C ASN A 518 -13.08 -34.92 -9.92
N ALA A 519 -13.16 -35.41 -11.16
CA ALA A 519 -12.88 -36.81 -11.47
C ALA A 519 -11.43 -37.18 -11.14
N ALA A 520 -10.47 -36.31 -11.48
CA ALA A 520 -9.08 -36.49 -11.10
C ALA A 520 -8.87 -36.43 -9.58
N ALA A 521 -9.60 -35.59 -8.86
CA ALA A 521 -9.58 -35.56 -7.40
C ALA A 521 -10.03 -36.90 -6.80
N ALA A 522 -11.12 -37.47 -7.32
CA ALA A 522 -11.62 -38.78 -6.89
C ALA A 522 -10.62 -39.92 -7.21
N ASP A 523 -10.04 -39.93 -8.41
CA ASP A 523 -9.02 -40.92 -8.82
C ASP A 523 -7.79 -40.90 -7.89
N LEU A 524 -7.42 -39.70 -7.43
CA LEU A 524 -6.31 -39.49 -6.53
C LEU A 524 -6.66 -39.74 -5.05
N GLY A 525 -7.94 -39.95 -4.73
CA GLY A 525 -8.45 -40.04 -3.36
C GLY A 525 -8.18 -38.76 -2.56
N LEU A 526 -8.62 -37.62 -3.10
CA LEU A 526 -8.60 -36.31 -2.45
C LEU A 526 -10.00 -36.02 -1.87
N ASP A 527 -10.35 -36.77 -0.84
CA ASP A 527 -11.74 -36.89 -0.35
C ASP A 527 -12.29 -35.59 0.26
N GLU A 528 -11.41 -34.67 0.66
CA GLU A 528 -11.75 -33.40 1.31
C GLU A 528 -11.54 -32.20 0.37
N SER A 529 -11.52 -32.44 -0.94
CA SER A 529 -11.27 -31.43 -1.97
C SER A 529 -12.34 -31.41 -3.05
N HIS A 530 -12.81 -30.21 -3.38
CA HIS A 530 -13.82 -29.99 -4.42
C HIS A 530 -13.56 -28.71 -5.21
N PHE A 531 -13.68 -28.81 -6.54
CA PHE A 531 -13.34 -27.75 -7.49
C PHE A 531 -14.61 -27.22 -8.18
N THR A 532 -14.87 -25.90 -8.13
CA THR A 532 -15.95 -25.26 -8.89
C THR A 532 -15.43 -24.39 -10.03
N ASN A 533 -14.13 -24.05 -9.99
CA ASN A 533 -13.44 -23.26 -11.00
C ASN A 533 -11.96 -23.68 -11.11
N THR A 534 -11.26 -23.14 -12.11
CA THR A 534 -9.89 -23.54 -12.49
C THR A 534 -8.81 -22.60 -11.93
N HIS A 535 -9.19 -21.40 -11.50
CA HIS A 535 -8.24 -20.36 -11.09
C HIS A 535 -8.07 -20.25 -9.57
N GLY A 536 -9.07 -20.67 -8.78
CA GLY A 536 -9.04 -20.58 -7.32
C GLY A 536 -9.62 -19.28 -6.75
N LEU A 537 -10.58 -18.64 -7.44
CA LEU A 537 -11.32 -17.54 -6.81
C LEU A 537 -12.36 -18.16 -5.87
N THR A 538 -12.60 -17.49 -4.74
CA THR A 538 -13.52 -17.98 -3.71
C THR A 538 -14.93 -18.11 -4.26
N GLU A 539 -15.50 -19.30 -4.10
CA GLU A 539 -16.83 -19.66 -4.54
C GLU A 539 -17.39 -20.73 -3.60
N GLN A 540 -18.71 -20.74 -3.41
CA GLN A 540 -19.34 -21.71 -2.52
C GLN A 540 -19.06 -23.14 -2.99
N GLY A 541 -18.51 -23.97 -2.10
CA GLY A 541 -18.14 -25.35 -2.43
C GLY A 541 -16.75 -25.50 -3.04
N HIS A 542 -15.98 -24.43 -3.24
CA HIS A 542 -14.59 -24.52 -3.68
C HIS A 542 -13.62 -24.62 -2.50
N HIS A 543 -13.09 -25.81 -2.22
CA HIS A 543 -12.24 -26.03 -1.04
C HIS A 543 -11.28 -27.20 -1.22
N ALA A 544 -10.25 -27.25 -0.39
CA ALA A 544 -9.39 -28.41 -0.22
C ALA A 544 -8.80 -28.47 1.20
N SER A 545 -8.40 -29.67 1.62
CA SER A 545 -7.62 -29.86 2.84
C SER A 545 -6.11 -29.70 2.57
N ALA A 546 -5.32 -29.42 3.62
CA ALA A 546 -3.87 -29.33 3.48
C ALA A 546 -3.26 -30.68 3.08
N ARG A 547 -3.81 -31.79 3.60
CA ARG A 547 -3.40 -33.15 3.26
C ARG A 547 -3.61 -33.44 1.77
N ASP A 548 -4.78 -33.12 1.25
CA ASP A 548 -5.11 -33.37 -0.16
C ASP A 548 -4.26 -32.52 -1.10
N LEU A 549 -4.02 -31.26 -0.79
CA LEU A 549 -3.16 -30.40 -1.60
C LEU A 549 -1.70 -30.87 -1.61
N ALA A 550 -1.19 -31.35 -0.48
CA ALA A 550 0.15 -31.93 -0.42
C ALA A 550 0.23 -33.23 -1.26
N LYS A 551 -0.82 -34.07 -1.21
CA LYS A 551 -0.93 -35.30 -2.00
C LYS A 551 -1.06 -35.03 -3.50
N LEU A 552 -1.89 -34.06 -3.88
CA LEU A 552 -2.02 -33.59 -5.27
C LEU A 552 -0.68 -33.09 -5.81
N ALA A 553 0.04 -32.27 -5.02
CA ALA A 553 1.35 -31.79 -5.42
C ALA A 553 2.38 -32.93 -5.53
N TRP A 554 2.34 -33.92 -4.65
CA TRP A 554 3.20 -35.11 -4.76
C TRP A 554 2.98 -35.85 -6.07
N HIS A 555 1.71 -36.09 -6.46
CA HIS A 555 1.37 -36.70 -7.76
C HIS A 555 1.81 -35.83 -8.95
N ALA A 556 1.55 -34.52 -8.90
CA ALA A 556 1.93 -33.61 -9.97
C ALA A 556 3.46 -33.53 -10.15
N LEU A 557 4.24 -33.56 -9.05
CA LEU A 557 5.70 -33.55 -9.08
C LEU A 557 6.34 -34.80 -9.70
N GLN A 558 5.58 -35.89 -9.90
CA GLN A 558 6.05 -37.06 -10.66
C GLN A 558 6.06 -36.80 -12.17
N ILE A 559 5.38 -35.76 -12.65
CA ILE A 559 5.38 -35.36 -14.06
C ILE A 559 6.61 -34.46 -14.30
N PRO A 560 7.59 -34.86 -15.12
CA PRO A 560 8.83 -34.11 -15.29
C PRO A 560 8.63 -32.65 -15.70
N LEU A 561 7.70 -32.40 -16.63
CA LEU A 561 7.39 -31.05 -17.10
C LEU A 561 6.73 -30.19 -16.00
N PHE A 562 5.87 -30.77 -15.15
CA PHE A 562 5.31 -30.03 -14.02
C PHE A 562 6.43 -29.59 -13.06
N ARG A 563 7.33 -30.52 -12.71
CA ARG A 563 8.48 -30.26 -11.82
C ARG A 563 9.42 -29.20 -12.41
N GLU A 564 9.67 -29.24 -13.72
CA GLU A 564 10.43 -28.22 -14.44
C GLU A 564 9.77 -26.84 -14.28
N ILE A 565 8.48 -26.72 -14.61
CA ILE A 565 7.78 -25.43 -14.61
C ILE A 565 7.72 -24.83 -13.20
N VAL A 566 7.30 -25.59 -12.18
CA VAL A 566 7.17 -25.05 -10.81
C VAL A 566 8.51 -24.74 -10.15
N GLY A 567 9.60 -25.37 -10.61
CA GLY A 567 10.97 -25.05 -10.20
C GLY A 567 11.60 -23.87 -10.95
N THR A 568 10.96 -23.40 -12.03
CA THR A 568 11.43 -22.29 -12.86
C THR A 568 11.13 -20.95 -12.19
N ARG A 569 12.15 -20.10 -12.03
CA ARG A 569 12.02 -18.79 -11.35
C ARG A 569 11.54 -17.67 -12.28
N GLN A 570 11.89 -17.74 -13.55
CA GLN A 570 11.41 -16.82 -14.59
C GLN A 570 11.39 -17.56 -15.93
N HIS A 571 10.46 -17.18 -16.80
CA HIS A 571 10.34 -17.74 -18.13
C HIS A 571 9.89 -16.63 -19.10
N GLY A 572 10.70 -16.38 -20.11
CA GLY A 572 10.36 -15.50 -21.22
C GLY A 572 9.77 -16.29 -22.38
N THR A 573 8.79 -15.72 -23.07
CA THR A 573 8.23 -16.28 -24.31
C THR A 573 7.81 -15.17 -25.27
N THR A 574 7.60 -15.52 -26.53
CA THR A 574 7.03 -14.62 -27.54
C THR A 574 5.60 -15.04 -27.83
N VAL A 575 4.68 -14.09 -27.74
CA VAL A 575 3.26 -14.31 -28.04
C VAL A 575 2.90 -13.68 -29.39
N ASP A 576 2.03 -14.37 -30.12
CA ASP A 576 1.50 -13.91 -31.41
C ASP A 576 0.18 -13.20 -31.18
N GLY A 577 0.13 -11.92 -31.56
CA GLY A 577 -1.03 -11.08 -31.34
C GLY A 577 -1.98 -11.04 -32.54
N PRO A 578 -3.23 -10.61 -32.29
CA PRO A 578 -4.18 -10.39 -33.37
C PRO A 578 -3.63 -9.31 -34.34
N GLY A 579 -3.34 -9.71 -35.58
CA GLY A 579 -2.91 -8.82 -36.67
C GLY A 579 -1.55 -9.22 -37.23
N GLY A 580 -0.90 -10.22 -36.63
CA GLY A 580 0.44 -10.67 -36.99
C GLY A 580 1.56 -9.93 -36.26
N TYR A 581 1.23 -9.11 -35.25
CA TYR A 581 2.23 -8.54 -34.35
C TYR A 581 2.76 -9.60 -33.39
N ARG A 582 3.97 -9.40 -32.89
CA ARG A 582 4.59 -10.24 -31.87
C ARG A 582 5.12 -9.39 -30.72
N ARG A 583 4.98 -9.86 -29.49
CA ARG A 583 5.59 -9.24 -28.30
C ARG A 583 6.18 -10.29 -27.38
N ASN A 584 7.18 -9.89 -26.62
CA ASN A 584 7.77 -10.75 -25.59
C ASN A 584 7.02 -10.56 -24.27
N VAL A 585 6.85 -11.64 -23.52
CA VAL A 585 6.28 -11.64 -22.17
C VAL A 585 7.25 -12.37 -21.25
N VAL A 586 7.50 -11.81 -20.07
CA VAL A 586 8.33 -12.44 -19.05
C VAL A 586 7.48 -12.76 -17.83
N TRP A 587 7.37 -14.04 -17.53
CA TRP A 587 6.66 -14.52 -16.35
C TRP A 587 7.65 -14.79 -15.22
N ARG A 588 7.31 -14.34 -14.02
CA ARG A 588 8.13 -14.54 -12.82
C ARG A 588 7.37 -15.40 -11.81
N ASN A 589 8.08 -16.35 -11.20
CA ASN A 589 7.48 -17.25 -10.24
C ASN A 589 7.17 -16.51 -8.93
N THR A 590 5.92 -16.60 -8.50
CA THR A 590 5.43 -16.00 -7.25
C THR A 590 5.98 -16.69 -5.99
N ASN A 591 6.48 -17.91 -6.09
CA ASN A 591 7.03 -18.65 -4.95
C ASN A 591 8.44 -18.18 -4.59
N ARG A 592 8.55 -17.44 -3.48
CA ARG A 592 9.81 -16.88 -3.00
C ARG A 592 10.81 -17.93 -2.49
N LEU A 593 10.36 -19.13 -2.11
CA LEU A 593 11.25 -20.18 -1.62
C LEU A 593 12.24 -20.67 -2.69
N LEU A 594 11.91 -20.54 -3.98
CA LEU A 594 12.79 -20.93 -5.08
C LEU A 594 14.13 -20.17 -5.12
N LYS A 595 14.22 -19.04 -4.39
CA LYS A 595 15.46 -18.28 -4.21
C LYS A 595 16.41 -18.95 -3.21
N THR A 596 16.00 -20.00 -2.50
CA THR A 596 16.76 -20.70 -1.46
C THR A 596 17.07 -22.12 -1.90
N ALA A 597 18.32 -22.57 -1.70
CA ALA A 597 18.74 -23.92 -2.06
C ALA A 597 17.94 -24.98 -1.27
N GLY A 598 17.63 -26.09 -1.93
CA GLY A 598 16.77 -27.15 -1.40
C GLY A 598 15.30 -27.03 -1.84
N TYR A 599 14.77 -25.82 -2.07
CA TYR A 599 13.39 -25.66 -2.53
C TYR A 599 13.26 -25.76 -4.06
N PHE A 600 12.17 -26.38 -4.54
CA PHE A 600 11.94 -26.55 -5.98
C PHE A 600 10.45 -26.55 -6.41
N GLY A 601 9.58 -25.84 -5.67
CA GLY A 601 8.16 -25.70 -6.02
C GLY A 601 7.33 -25.31 -4.79
N VAL A 602 5.99 -25.26 -4.86
CA VAL A 602 5.12 -25.66 -5.98
C VAL A 602 4.21 -24.52 -6.39
N LYS A 603 3.31 -24.05 -5.52
CA LYS A 603 2.34 -23.02 -5.88
C LYS A 603 1.87 -22.21 -4.68
N THR A 604 1.81 -20.90 -4.86
CA THR A 604 1.22 -19.91 -3.94
C THR A 604 -0.29 -19.73 -4.21
N GLY A 605 -1.05 -19.31 -3.21
CA GLY A 605 -2.45 -18.86 -3.39
C GLY A 605 -2.88 -17.84 -2.34
N THR A 606 -3.61 -16.80 -2.74
CA THR A 606 -4.16 -15.81 -1.80
C THR A 606 -5.55 -15.35 -2.24
N THR A 607 -6.52 -15.39 -1.33
CA THR A 607 -7.77 -14.65 -1.43
C THR A 607 -8.15 -14.14 -0.05
N ASN A 608 -9.09 -13.20 0.05
CA ASN A 608 -9.57 -12.69 1.33
C ASN A 608 -10.14 -13.80 2.23
N ALA A 609 -10.82 -14.80 1.64
CA ALA A 609 -11.39 -15.92 2.37
C ALA A 609 -10.34 -17.00 2.73
N ALA A 610 -9.47 -17.36 1.78
CA ALA A 610 -8.42 -18.35 1.98
C ALA A 610 -7.32 -17.90 2.95
N GLY A 611 -7.07 -16.58 3.03
CA GLY A 611 -5.82 -16.07 3.58
C GLY A 611 -4.64 -16.45 2.69
N ALA A 612 -3.45 -16.57 3.29
CA ALA A 612 -2.22 -16.88 2.57
C ALA A 612 -1.91 -18.39 2.56
N CYS A 613 -1.94 -19.02 1.38
CA CYS A 613 -1.69 -20.45 1.17
C CYS A 613 -0.40 -20.71 0.40
N LEU A 614 0.29 -21.81 0.70
CA LEU A 614 1.47 -22.26 -0.03
C LEU A 614 1.57 -23.79 -0.05
N VAL A 615 1.69 -24.35 -1.24
CA VAL A 615 2.16 -25.72 -1.44
C VAL A 615 3.62 -25.66 -1.91
N SER A 616 4.50 -26.38 -1.24
CA SER A 616 5.94 -26.32 -1.48
C SER A 616 6.58 -27.71 -1.48
N ALA A 617 7.77 -27.80 -2.07
CA ALA A 617 8.61 -29.00 -2.00
C ALA A 617 10.06 -28.61 -1.70
N CYS A 618 10.71 -29.41 -0.86
CA CYS A 618 12.06 -29.17 -0.38
C CYS A 618 12.87 -30.47 -0.35
N GLU A 619 14.13 -30.41 -0.77
CA GLU A 619 15.10 -31.49 -0.78
C GLU A 619 16.29 -31.14 0.11
N ARG A 620 16.72 -32.09 0.94
CA ARG A 620 17.91 -31.95 1.78
C ARG A 620 18.60 -33.30 1.92
N GLY A 621 19.84 -33.39 1.44
CA GLY A 621 20.52 -34.68 1.29
C GLY A 621 19.77 -35.55 0.29
N ASP A 622 19.54 -36.82 0.61
CA ASP A 622 18.84 -37.77 -0.27
C ASP A 622 17.32 -37.81 -0.03
N ARG A 623 16.78 -36.91 0.80
CA ARG A 623 15.36 -36.89 1.17
C ARG A 623 14.63 -35.70 0.54
N THR A 624 13.42 -35.96 0.06
CA THR A 624 12.49 -34.95 -0.44
C THR A 624 11.26 -34.90 0.46
N LEU A 625 10.73 -33.70 0.72
CA LEU A 625 9.48 -33.47 1.43
C LEU A 625 8.55 -32.59 0.58
N VAL A 626 7.25 -32.85 0.66
CA VAL A 626 6.18 -32.04 0.04
C VAL A 626 5.25 -31.55 1.14
N MET A 627 4.87 -30.28 1.12
CA MET A 627 4.08 -29.68 2.18
C MET A 627 3.03 -28.71 1.66
N ALA A 628 1.88 -28.67 2.32
CA ALA A 628 0.87 -27.64 2.12
C ALA A 628 0.63 -26.87 3.42
N VAL A 629 0.46 -25.56 3.30
CA VAL A 629 0.14 -24.60 4.37
C VAL A 629 -1.08 -23.79 3.92
N LEU A 630 -2.14 -23.76 4.73
CA LEU A 630 -3.39 -23.07 4.44
C LEU A 630 -3.73 -22.01 5.50
N GLY A 631 -4.10 -20.82 5.03
CA GLY A 631 -4.59 -19.74 5.88
C GLY A 631 -3.57 -19.15 6.84
N ALA A 632 -2.32 -18.93 6.40
CA ALA A 632 -1.34 -18.16 7.17
C ALA A 632 -1.82 -16.72 7.41
N ALA A 633 -1.36 -16.10 8.51
CA ALA A 633 -1.83 -14.79 8.98
C ALA A 633 -1.54 -13.64 8.01
N GLY A 634 -0.65 -13.85 7.03
CA GLY A 634 -0.33 -12.88 5.99
C GLY A 634 0.54 -13.48 4.88
N THR A 635 0.76 -12.70 3.82
CA THR A 635 1.49 -13.18 2.64
C THR A 635 2.92 -13.60 2.95
N ASP A 636 3.62 -12.87 3.81
CA ASP A 636 4.99 -13.22 4.22
C ASP A 636 5.00 -14.37 5.23
N ALA A 637 3.98 -14.43 6.09
CA ALA A 637 3.85 -15.47 7.11
C ALA A 637 3.80 -16.88 6.52
N ARG A 638 3.21 -17.09 5.32
CA ARG A 638 3.19 -18.43 4.68
C ARG A 638 4.59 -19.01 4.44
N TYR A 639 5.58 -18.15 4.18
CA TYR A 639 6.96 -18.54 3.92
C TYR A 639 7.67 -18.86 5.23
N ALA A 640 7.51 -18.00 6.24
CA ALA A 640 8.00 -18.25 7.59
C ALA A 640 7.44 -19.56 8.17
N ASP A 641 6.11 -19.76 8.07
CA ASP A 641 5.43 -20.98 8.48
C ASP A 641 6.01 -22.20 7.76
N SER A 642 6.18 -22.11 6.44
CA SER A 642 6.75 -23.20 5.66
C SER A 642 8.18 -23.54 6.06
N GLN A 643 9.05 -22.54 6.21
CA GLN A 643 10.44 -22.74 6.61
C GLN A 643 10.55 -23.30 8.04
N ASN A 644 9.69 -22.84 8.96
CA ASN A 644 9.61 -23.35 10.32
C ASN A 644 9.15 -24.83 10.35
N LEU A 645 8.17 -25.19 9.51
CA LEU A 645 7.67 -26.56 9.38
C LEU A 645 8.68 -27.51 8.74
N TYR A 646 9.39 -27.09 7.69
CA TYR A 646 10.49 -27.89 7.15
C TYR A 646 11.63 -28.06 8.15
N ARG A 647 12.00 -27.00 8.87
CA ARG A 647 12.99 -27.08 9.94
C ARG A 647 12.57 -28.07 11.01
N TYR A 648 11.32 -27.99 11.46
CA TYR A 648 10.73 -28.93 12.41
C TYR A 648 10.82 -30.37 11.88
N ALA A 649 10.35 -30.62 10.65
CA ALA A 649 10.36 -31.94 10.05
C ALA A 649 11.79 -32.51 9.94
N TRP A 650 12.75 -31.73 9.46
CA TRP A 650 14.14 -32.17 9.33
C TRP A 650 14.79 -32.48 10.69
N ASN A 651 14.51 -31.69 11.72
CA ASN A 651 15.00 -31.96 13.07
C ASN A 651 14.39 -33.24 13.65
N GLN A 652 13.08 -33.45 13.48
CA GLN A 652 12.41 -34.68 13.93
C GLN A 652 12.99 -35.92 13.24
N LEU A 653 13.19 -35.85 11.92
CA LEU A 653 13.78 -36.95 11.14
C LEU A 653 15.23 -37.23 11.55
N ALA A 654 16.04 -36.19 11.77
CA ALA A 654 17.43 -36.34 12.25
C ALA A 654 17.50 -36.96 13.66
N THR A 655 16.58 -36.59 14.56
CA THR A 655 16.52 -37.19 15.91
C THR A 655 16.13 -38.67 15.87
N ASN A 656 15.28 -39.09 14.94
CA ASN A 656 14.91 -40.48 14.75
C ASN A 656 16.05 -41.30 14.13
N ASP A 657 16.80 -40.73 13.18
CA ASP A 657 18.00 -41.36 12.62
C ASP A 657 19.14 -41.46 13.66
N SER A 658 19.31 -40.46 14.54
CA SER A 658 20.36 -40.46 15.59
C SER A 658 20.12 -41.41 16.77
N ARG A 659 18.86 -41.81 17.05
CA ARG A 659 18.56 -42.85 18.06
C ARG A 659 19.02 -44.24 17.62
N GLU A 660 19.33 -44.43 16.35
CA GLU A 660 19.95 -45.66 15.84
C GLU A 660 21.49 -45.59 15.82
N SER A 661 22.12 -44.44 16.09
CA SER A 661 23.58 -44.29 16.02
C SER A 661 24.18 -43.29 17.02
N GLU A 662 24.41 -43.67 18.29
CA GLU A 662 25.34 -42.91 19.15
C GLU A 662 26.32 -43.79 19.95
N ALA A 663 27.61 -43.47 19.80
CA ALA A 663 28.67 -43.64 20.79
C ALA A 663 29.62 -42.41 20.69
N PRO A 664 30.13 -41.79 21.79
CA PRO A 664 30.72 -40.43 21.70
C PRO A 664 32.24 -40.33 21.99
N ALA A 665 32.90 -39.28 21.48
CA ALA A 665 34.22 -38.80 21.96
C ALA A 665 34.56 -37.31 21.66
N SER A 666 34.63 -36.50 22.73
CA SER A 666 35.61 -35.49 23.23
C SER A 666 36.50 -34.52 22.39
N GLN A 667 36.60 -33.27 22.92
CA GLN A 667 37.76 -32.33 23.08
C GLN A 667 38.25 -31.49 21.85
N THR A 668 38.80 -30.25 21.89
CA THR A 668 39.44 -29.36 22.91
C THR A 668 39.64 -27.92 22.34
N SER A 669 39.97 -26.96 23.23
CA SER A 669 40.20 -25.50 23.06
C SER A 669 41.61 -25.06 22.58
N LYS A 670 41.81 -23.74 22.34
CA LYS A 670 43.07 -22.99 22.54
C LYS A 670 42.87 -21.44 22.60
N THR A 671 43.58 -20.77 23.51
CA THR A 671 43.64 -19.31 23.82
C THR A 671 44.99 -18.67 23.40
N SER A 672 45.12 -17.34 23.18
CA SER A 672 45.60 -16.26 24.11
C SER A 672 46.33 -15.11 23.32
N PRO A 673 46.80 -13.95 23.87
CA PRO A 673 46.31 -13.02 24.94
C PRO A 673 46.65 -11.46 24.84
N ARG A 674 46.11 -10.66 25.81
CA ARG A 674 46.52 -9.33 26.46
C ARG A 674 45.92 -7.99 25.93
N ALA A 675 45.49 -6.98 26.73
CA ALA A 675 45.40 -6.75 28.20
C ALA A 675 44.46 -5.56 28.61
N ASN A 676 43.86 -5.66 29.81
CA ASN A 676 43.31 -4.63 30.75
C ASN A 676 42.08 -3.75 30.39
N SER A 677 40.89 -4.31 30.59
CA SER A 677 39.78 -3.73 31.38
C SER A 677 39.01 -4.92 31.98
N GLN A 678 38.41 -4.78 33.17
CA GLN A 678 37.45 -5.81 33.61
C GLN A 678 36.34 -5.86 32.58
N THR A 679 36.13 -7.00 31.92
CA THR A 679 35.02 -7.13 30.97
C THR A 679 33.70 -6.91 31.72
N SER A 680 32.71 -6.24 31.12
CA SER A 680 31.46 -5.88 31.80
C SER A 680 30.72 -7.08 32.40
N LEU A 681 30.94 -8.28 31.85
CA LEU A 681 30.45 -9.57 32.35
C LEU A 681 31.07 -10.02 33.70
N ASP A 682 32.19 -9.43 34.14
CA ASP A 682 32.81 -9.69 35.44
C ASP A 682 32.28 -8.78 36.55
N ARG A 683 31.49 -7.75 36.20
CA ARG A 683 30.90 -6.82 37.17
C ARG A 683 29.66 -7.49 37.79
N GLN A 684 29.57 -7.44 39.11
CA GLN A 684 28.44 -8.06 39.82
C GLN A 684 27.12 -7.37 39.42
N PRO A 685 26.02 -8.12 39.29
CA PRO A 685 24.70 -7.54 39.08
C PRO A 685 24.35 -6.54 40.18
N ILE A 686 23.65 -5.47 39.82
CA ILE A 686 23.18 -4.45 40.76
C ILE A 686 22.06 -5.04 41.62
N VAL A 687 22.17 -4.88 42.93
CA VAL A 687 21.17 -5.35 43.88
C VAL A 687 20.34 -4.17 44.37
N LEU A 688 19.09 -4.11 43.94
CA LEU A 688 18.16 -3.03 44.29
C LEU A 688 17.81 -3.06 45.79
N THR A 689 18.09 -1.97 46.52
CA THR A 689 17.73 -1.83 47.93
C THR A 689 16.42 -1.05 48.12
N PRO A 690 15.72 -1.23 49.26
CA PRO A 690 14.51 -0.45 49.58
C PRO A 690 14.76 1.07 49.61
N GLU A 691 15.95 1.51 50.01
CA GLU A 691 16.32 2.93 50.02
C GLU A 691 16.40 3.51 48.60
N ALA A 692 16.98 2.76 47.65
CA ALA A 692 17.05 3.16 46.25
C ALA A 692 15.67 3.17 45.60
N GLU A 693 14.81 2.18 45.90
CA GLU A 693 13.43 2.17 45.42
C GLU A 693 12.62 3.36 45.94
N GLU A 694 12.78 3.72 47.21
CA GLU A 694 12.09 4.87 47.80
C GLU A 694 12.58 6.19 47.21
N LEU A 695 13.90 6.33 47.02
CA LEU A 695 14.46 7.49 46.31
C LEU A 695 13.90 7.57 44.89
N HIS A 696 13.91 6.47 44.15
CA HIS A 696 13.40 6.40 42.78
C HIS A 696 11.93 6.83 42.69
N ARG A 697 11.07 6.29 43.57
CA ARG A 697 9.64 6.69 43.64
C ARG A 697 9.42 8.16 43.97
N SER A 698 10.36 8.81 44.66
CA SER A 698 10.29 10.24 44.97
C SER A 698 10.72 11.15 43.81
N CYS A 699 11.32 10.58 42.76
CA CYS A 699 11.81 11.30 41.60
C CYS A 699 10.77 11.35 40.47
N LEU A 700 10.81 12.43 39.69
CA LEU A 700 10.14 12.48 38.39
C LEU A 700 11.08 11.86 37.36
N LEU A 701 10.88 10.58 37.04
CA LEU A 701 11.55 9.94 35.91
C LEU A 701 10.91 10.41 34.60
N ILE A 702 11.73 10.96 33.70
CA ILE A 702 11.35 11.29 32.34
C ILE A 702 12.25 10.53 31.37
N ASP A 703 11.63 9.67 30.56
CA ASP A 703 12.29 9.00 29.45
C ASP A 703 12.09 9.82 28.15
N GLY A 704 13.20 10.11 27.47
CA GLY A 704 13.27 10.95 26.29
C GLY A 704 12.83 10.29 24.98
N HIS A 705 12.77 8.95 24.92
CA HIS A 705 12.46 8.26 23.67
C HIS A 705 11.95 6.83 23.88
N ASN A 706 10.79 6.50 23.31
CA ASN A 706 10.17 5.18 23.34
C ASN A 706 9.26 4.97 22.11
N ASP A 707 9.46 3.87 21.38
CA ASP A 707 8.82 3.54 20.10
C ASP A 707 7.61 2.61 20.22
N MET A 708 7.06 2.42 21.43
CA MET A 708 5.86 1.62 21.63
C MET A 708 4.71 1.97 20.64
N PRO A 709 4.48 3.24 20.22
CA PRO A 709 3.50 3.54 19.19
C PRO A 709 3.76 2.81 17.85
N TRP A 710 5.02 2.77 17.38
CA TRP A 710 5.37 2.03 16.17
C TRP A 710 5.13 0.53 16.32
N GLU A 711 5.47 -0.05 17.47
CA GLU A 711 5.22 -1.48 17.71
C GLU A 711 3.73 -1.81 17.82
N ILE A 712 2.92 -0.94 18.43
CA ILE A 712 1.46 -1.08 18.42
C ILE A 712 0.93 -1.04 16.98
N ARG A 713 1.42 -0.12 16.16
CA ARG A 713 1.07 -0.04 14.73
C ARG A 713 1.47 -1.31 13.99
N SER A 714 2.72 -1.75 14.11
CA SER A 714 3.28 -2.86 13.34
C SER A 714 2.66 -4.22 13.73
N GLN A 715 2.48 -4.46 15.03
CA GLN A 715 1.99 -5.74 15.55
C GLN A 715 0.46 -5.86 15.53
N SER A 716 -0.28 -4.75 15.61
CA SER A 716 -1.74 -4.78 15.80
C SER A 716 -2.56 -3.93 14.80
N GLY A 717 -1.89 -3.17 13.94
CA GLY A 717 -2.54 -2.17 13.07
C GLY A 717 -3.12 -1.01 13.87
N GLY A 718 -2.53 -0.66 15.02
CA GLY A 718 -3.02 0.42 15.89
C GLY A 718 -4.18 0.01 16.82
N SER A 719 -4.50 -1.29 16.92
CA SER A 719 -5.68 -1.76 17.64
C SER A 719 -5.39 -2.15 19.09
N PHE A 720 -5.79 -1.28 20.03
CA PHE A 720 -5.75 -1.58 21.47
C PHE A 720 -6.66 -2.74 21.91
N ALA A 721 -7.54 -3.22 21.03
CA ALA A 721 -8.34 -4.43 21.28
C ALA A 721 -7.53 -5.71 21.00
N LYS A 722 -6.57 -5.66 20.08
CA LYS A 722 -5.67 -6.77 19.76
C LYS A 722 -4.43 -6.75 20.65
N LEU A 723 -3.98 -5.57 21.06
CA LEU A 723 -2.81 -5.35 21.92
C LEU A 723 -3.21 -4.37 23.04
N ASP A 724 -3.68 -4.92 24.17
CA ASP A 724 -4.12 -4.14 25.32
C ASP A 724 -2.97 -3.90 26.31
N ILE A 725 -2.33 -2.74 26.22
CA ILE A 725 -1.19 -2.35 27.06
C ILE A 725 -1.53 -2.19 28.55
N SER A 726 -2.81 -2.31 28.96
CA SER A 726 -3.15 -2.43 30.39
C SER A 726 -2.73 -3.78 30.99
N GLN A 727 -2.47 -4.77 30.13
CA GLN A 727 -1.97 -6.08 30.48
C GLN A 727 -0.49 -6.22 30.12
N PRO A 728 0.25 -7.12 30.80
CA PRO A 728 1.62 -7.44 30.42
C PRO A 728 1.73 -7.83 28.94
N GLN A 729 2.67 -7.23 28.22
CA GLN A 729 2.91 -7.44 26.79
C GLN A 729 4.23 -8.20 26.58
N PRO A 730 4.22 -9.53 26.35
CA PRO A 730 5.44 -10.33 26.26
C PRO A 730 6.34 -10.00 25.07
N THR A 731 5.77 -9.38 24.03
CA THR A 731 6.48 -9.00 22.80
C THR A 731 6.98 -7.55 22.82
N LEU A 732 6.61 -6.77 23.83
CA LEU A 732 7.03 -5.37 23.99
C LEU A 732 7.97 -5.22 25.19
N GLN A 733 8.73 -4.15 25.20
CA GLN A 733 9.52 -3.64 26.32
C GLN A 733 8.69 -2.70 27.20
N THR A 734 7.54 -2.24 26.70
CA THR A 734 6.66 -1.31 27.42
C THR A 734 5.24 -1.86 27.57
N ASP A 735 4.68 -1.71 28.77
CA ASP A 735 3.25 -1.79 29.07
C ASP A 735 2.94 -1.01 30.35
N ILE A 736 1.65 -0.77 30.64
CA ILE A 736 1.23 0.02 31.80
C ILE A 736 1.75 -0.59 33.12
N PRO A 737 1.63 -1.90 33.40
CA PRO A 737 2.20 -2.50 34.60
C PRO A 737 3.71 -2.23 34.77
N ARG A 738 4.50 -2.35 33.70
CA ARG A 738 5.95 -2.11 33.74
C ARG A 738 6.29 -0.63 33.88
N LEU A 739 5.63 0.27 33.16
CA LEU A 739 5.78 1.72 33.33
C LEU A 739 5.53 2.15 34.78
N ARG A 740 4.47 1.60 35.40
CA ARG A 740 4.15 1.87 36.81
C ARG A 740 5.22 1.30 37.75
N LYS A 741 5.67 0.08 37.52
CA LYS A 741 6.70 -0.57 38.32
C LYS A 741 8.05 0.15 38.22
N GLY A 742 8.40 0.63 37.03
CA GLY A 742 9.61 1.42 36.78
C GLY A 742 9.50 2.89 37.14
N GLY A 743 8.39 3.34 37.72
CA GLY A 743 8.26 4.70 38.24
C GLY A 743 8.24 5.80 37.17
N VAL A 744 7.91 5.50 35.92
CA VAL A 744 7.89 6.49 34.82
C VAL A 744 6.85 7.57 35.13
N GLY A 745 7.31 8.82 35.23
CA GLY A 745 6.48 9.98 35.53
C GLY A 745 6.13 10.80 34.28
N ALA A 746 7.01 10.80 33.29
CA ALA A 746 6.74 11.32 31.95
C ALA A 746 7.45 10.50 30.88
N GLN A 747 6.87 10.47 29.68
CA GLN A 747 7.39 9.75 28.52
C GLN A 747 7.23 10.59 27.27
N PHE A 748 8.30 10.72 26.50
CA PHE A 748 8.18 11.08 25.09
C PHE A 748 7.92 9.83 24.27
N TRP A 749 6.73 9.78 23.67
CA TRP A 749 6.33 8.76 22.69
C TRP A 749 6.83 9.18 21.32
N SER A 750 7.69 8.36 20.72
CA SER A 750 8.19 8.58 19.38
C SER A 750 7.07 8.35 18.37
N VAL A 751 6.91 9.29 17.44
CA VAL A 751 6.05 9.15 16.25
C VAL A 751 6.91 8.89 15.02
N TRP A 752 7.95 8.07 15.19
CA TRP A 752 8.86 7.64 14.14
C TRP A 752 8.13 7.00 12.96
N VAL A 753 8.66 7.26 11.77
CA VAL A 753 8.29 6.60 10.52
C VAL A 753 9.54 6.30 9.69
N PRO A 754 9.58 5.17 8.94
CA PRO A 754 10.75 4.82 8.14
C PRO A 754 11.15 5.90 7.14
N VAL A 755 12.44 6.19 7.01
CA VAL A 755 12.98 7.23 6.09
C VAL A 755 12.59 7.03 4.63
N ASP A 756 12.37 5.78 4.20
CA ASP A 756 11.91 5.45 2.84
C ASP A 756 10.49 5.97 2.54
N THR A 757 9.67 6.24 3.55
CA THR A 757 8.33 6.83 3.35
C THR A 757 8.39 8.20 2.69
N ALA A 758 9.49 8.95 2.87
CA ALA A 758 9.69 10.23 2.21
C ALA A 758 9.85 10.07 0.69
N ARG A 759 10.55 9.02 0.24
CA ARG A 759 10.72 8.70 -1.18
C ARG A 759 9.39 8.32 -1.84
N ARG A 760 8.43 7.83 -1.06
CA ARG A 760 7.07 7.48 -1.48
C ARG A 760 6.04 8.60 -1.31
N GLY A 761 6.42 9.76 -0.76
CA GLY A 761 5.49 10.85 -0.45
C GLY A 761 4.45 10.49 0.61
N GLN A 762 4.83 9.65 1.58
CA GLN A 762 3.95 9.12 2.64
C GLN A 762 4.40 9.49 4.06
N ALA A 763 5.54 10.19 4.21
CA ALA A 763 6.15 10.45 5.50
C ALA A 763 5.21 11.25 6.41
N LEU A 764 4.69 12.39 5.92
CA LEU A 764 3.79 13.23 6.69
C LEU A 764 2.51 12.49 7.11
N THR A 765 1.87 11.78 6.17
CA THR A 765 0.63 11.02 6.45
C THR A 765 0.87 10.00 7.56
N MET A 766 1.95 9.22 7.48
CA MET A 766 2.25 8.22 8.50
C MET A 766 2.62 8.87 9.84
N THR A 767 3.29 10.02 9.87
CA THR A 767 3.56 10.76 11.11
C THR A 767 2.27 11.22 11.77
N ILE A 768 1.30 11.73 10.99
CA ILE A 768 -0.02 12.11 11.50
C ILE A 768 -0.74 10.90 12.11
N GLU A 769 -0.76 9.76 11.40
CA GLU A 769 -1.37 8.53 11.92
C GLU A 769 -0.70 8.03 13.22
N GLN A 770 0.63 8.20 13.35
CA GLN A 770 1.36 7.87 14.57
C GLN A 770 0.98 8.83 15.72
N ILE A 771 0.78 10.12 15.44
CA ILE A 771 0.29 11.09 16.44
C ILE A 771 -1.13 10.71 16.89
N GLU A 772 -2.04 10.43 15.96
CA GLU A 772 -3.40 9.99 16.27
C GLU A 772 -3.43 8.69 17.07
N LEU A 773 -2.48 7.77 16.82
CA LEU A 773 -2.34 6.55 17.61
C LEU A 773 -1.95 6.86 19.06
N VAL A 774 -1.04 7.80 19.30
CA VAL A 774 -0.70 8.27 20.65
C VAL A 774 -1.91 8.94 21.30
N GLU A 775 -2.63 9.81 20.60
CA GLU A 775 -3.84 10.43 21.14
C GLU A 775 -4.92 9.40 21.49
N SER A 776 -5.12 8.40 20.63
CA SER A 776 -6.04 7.28 20.85
C SER A 776 -5.64 6.43 22.05
N MET A 777 -4.33 6.21 22.26
CA MET A 777 -3.80 5.54 23.44
C MET A 777 -4.16 6.30 24.72
N LEU A 778 -3.92 7.61 24.73
CA LEU A 778 -4.21 8.48 25.87
C LEU A 778 -5.71 8.51 26.17
N ALA A 779 -6.55 8.61 25.15
CA ALA A 779 -8.01 8.56 25.28
C ALA A 779 -8.51 7.19 25.78
N ARG A 780 -7.82 6.09 25.44
CA ARG A 780 -8.18 4.73 25.86
C ARG A 780 -7.84 4.46 27.33
N TYR A 781 -6.78 5.06 27.83
CA TYR A 781 -6.28 4.88 29.21
C TYR A 781 -6.12 6.22 29.97
N PRO A 782 -7.22 6.99 30.13
CA PRO A 782 -7.16 8.36 30.67
C PRO A 782 -6.81 8.43 32.17
N ASP A 783 -7.01 7.32 32.89
CA ASP A 783 -6.60 7.16 34.29
C ASP A 783 -5.09 6.92 34.43
N VAL A 784 -4.40 6.67 33.32
CA VAL A 784 -2.96 6.36 33.28
C VAL A 784 -2.19 7.48 32.61
N PHE A 785 -2.63 7.93 31.44
CA PHE A 785 -1.91 8.91 30.62
C PHE A 785 -2.67 10.23 30.52
N GLU A 786 -1.93 11.33 30.38
CA GLU A 786 -2.47 12.61 29.93
C GLU A 786 -1.43 13.31 29.04
N LEU A 787 -1.89 13.98 27.97
CA LEU A 787 -1.03 14.76 27.08
C LEU A 787 -0.41 15.94 27.85
N ALA A 788 0.91 16.06 27.79
CA ALA A 788 1.64 17.20 28.34
C ALA A 788 2.24 18.05 27.22
N LEU A 789 1.91 19.33 27.22
CA LEU A 789 2.36 20.29 26.21
C LEU A 789 3.40 21.27 26.76
N THR A 790 3.57 21.31 28.08
CA THR A 790 4.49 22.22 28.77
C THR A 790 5.17 21.50 29.93
N ALA A 791 6.28 22.05 30.42
CA ALA A 791 6.92 21.58 31.65
C ALA A 791 5.94 21.63 32.84
N ASP A 792 5.07 22.64 32.91
CA ASP A 792 4.09 22.74 33.98
C ASP A 792 2.99 21.66 33.88
N ASP A 793 2.63 21.24 32.67
CA ASP A 793 1.75 20.08 32.47
C ASP A 793 2.39 18.80 33.00
N ILE A 794 3.68 18.57 32.74
CA ILE A 794 4.39 17.40 33.26
C ILE A 794 4.28 17.34 34.78
N GLU A 795 4.61 18.44 35.47
CA GLU A 795 4.52 18.47 36.92
C GLU A 795 3.09 18.24 37.43
N ARG A 796 2.11 18.89 36.79
CA ARG A 796 0.69 18.80 37.17
C ARG A 796 0.17 17.37 37.01
N ILE A 797 0.47 16.73 35.88
CA ILE A 797 0.02 15.37 35.55
C ILE A 797 0.69 14.36 36.47
N HIS A 798 2.00 14.47 36.67
CA HIS A 798 2.74 13.60 37.57
C HIS A 798 2.22 13.69 39.01
N LYS A 799 1.94 14.90 39.52
CA LYS A 799 1.31 15.11 40.85
C LYS A 799 -0.07 14.46 40.97
N SER A 800 -0.78 14.25 39.86
CA SER A 800 -2.06 13.52 39.84
C SER A 800 -1.91 12.01 39.85
N GLY A 801 -0.68 11.48 39.84
CA GLY A 801 -0.41 10.04 39.76
C GLY A 801 -0.58 9.47 38.36
N ARG A 802 -0.60 10.29 37.32
CA ARG A 802 -0.63 9.88 35.91
C ARG A 802 0.72 10.12 35.24
N ILE A 803 0.93 9.46 34.11
CA ILE A 803 2.15 9.57 33.30
C ILE A 803 1.92 10.70 32.29
N ALA A 804 2.73 11.75 32.39
CA ALA A 804 2.74 12.83 31.42
C ALA A 804 3.26 12.32 30.08
N SER A 805 2.42 12.35 29.05
CA SER A 805 2.73 11.81 27.74
C SER A 805 3.00 12.94 26.77
N LEU A 806 4.18 12.94 26.15
CA LEU A 806 4.62 13.93 25.18
C LEU A 806 4.86 13.25 23.84
N ILE A 807 4.87 14.02 22.76
CA ILE A 807 5.09 13.53 21.39
C ILE A 807 6.44 14.00 20.88
N GLY A 808 7.24 13.08 20.35
CA GLY A 808 8.53 13.34 19.72
C GLY A 808 8.54 12.93 18.25
N VAL A 809 8.79 13.87 17.34
CA VAL A 809 8.92 13.55 15.91
C VAL A 809 10.35 13.11 15.63
N GLU A 810 10.53 11.89 15.16
CA GLU A 810 11.88 11.35 14.92
C GLU A 810 12.25 11.37 13.43
N GLY A 811 12.88 12.48 13.04
CA GLY A 811 13.43 12.67 11.70
C GLY A 811 12.79 13.84 10.95
N GLY A 812 13.64 14.66 10.34
CA GLY A 812 13.23 15.82 9.57
C GLY A 812 12.48 15.49 8.27
N HIS A 813 12.54 14.25 7.78
CA HIS A 813 11.77 13.85 6.60
C HIS A 813 10.27 13.94 6.82
N CYS A 814 9.81 13.87 8.08
CA CYS A 814 8.42 14.01 8.49
C CYS A 814 7.81 15.39 8.19
N ILE A 815 8.64 16.42 7.98
CA ILE A 815 8.16 17.77 7.62
C ILE A 815 8.16 18.03 6.11
N GLU A 816 8.66 17.10 5.29
CA GLU A 816 8.68 17.20 3.82
C GLU A 816 9.17 18.57 3.32
N GLU A 817 10.28 19.06 3.92
CA GLU A 817 10.89 20.37 3.64
C GLU A 817 9.95 21.58 3.83
N SER A 818 8.99 21.47 4.75
CA SER A 818 7.99 22.50 4.99
C SER A 818 7.96 22.99 6.44
N LEU A 819 8.32 24.26 6.65
CA LEU A 819 8.13 24.94 7.94
C LEU A 819 6.65 25.02 8.33
N SER A 820 5.72 25.01 7.36
CA SER A 820 4.29 24.96 7.66
C SER A 820 3.87 23.63 8.24
N VAL A 821 4.47 22.52 7.78
CA VAL A 821 4.21 21.20 8.35
C VAL A 821 4.83 21.10 9.74
N LEU A 822 6.06 21.59 9.95
CA LEU A 822 6.66 21.70 11.28
C LEU A 822 5.73 22.41 12.30
N ARG A 823 5.14 23.54 11.91
CA ARG A 823 4.16 24.26 12.74
C ARG A 823 2.89 23.45 13.02
N GLN A 824 2.41 22.70 12.03
CA GLN A 824 1.23 21.84 12.19
C GLN A 824 1.52 20.70 13.16
N LEU A 825 2.64 19.99 13.00
CA LEU A 825 3.05 18.92 13.93
C LEU A 825 3.21 19.45 15.37
N TYR A 826 3.78 20.66 15.55
CA TYR A 826 3.81 21.32 16.86
C TYR A 826 2.41 21.58 17.42
N GLY A 827 1.49 22.06 16.56
CA GLY A 827 0.09 22.30 16.87
C GLY A 827 -0.68 21.04 17.26
N MET A 828 -0.29 19.88 16.70
CA MET A 828 -0.79 18.55 17.04
C MET A 828 -0.13 17.96 18.31
N GLY A 829 0.70 18.74 19.01
CA GLY A 829 1.25 18.35 20.30
C GLY A 829 2.71 17.87 20.29
N ALA A 830 3.38 17.81 19.14
CA ALA A 830 4.82 17.48 19.10
C ALA A 830 5.65 18.51 19.87
N ARG A 831 6.62 18.04 20.68
CA ARG A 831 7.46 18.91 21.54
C ARG A 831 8.96 18.78 21.31
N TYR A 832 9.40 17.78 20.57
CA TYR A 832 10.69 17.83 19.88
C TYR A 832 10.57 17.34 18.44
N MET A 833 11.58 17.67 17.64
CA MET A 833 11.85 16.96 16.39
C MET A 833 13.34 16.62 16.28
N THR A 834 13.67 15.36 16.01
CA THR A 834 15.03 14.94 15.63
C THR A 834 15.32 15.39 14.21
N LEU A 835 16.41 16.12 13.98
CA LEU A 835 16.66 16.74 12.66
C LEU A 835 16.85 15.72 11.53
N THR A 836 17.40 14.54 11.82
CA THR A 836 17.51 13.41 10.88
C THR A 836 17.16 12.10 11.59
N HIS A 837 17.01 11.03 10.82
CA HIS A 837 17.09 9.65 11.33
C HIS A 837 18.32 8.99 10.67
N SER A 838 18.19 7.80 10.09
CA SER A 838 19.31 7.06 9.48
C SER A 838 19.90 7.67 8.20
N ASP A 839 19.11 8.38 7.41
CA ASP A 839 19.49 8.95 6.11
C ASP A 839 19.79 10.46 6.23
N SER A 840 20.76 10.95 5.47
CA SER A 840 20.99 12.39 5.32
C SER A 840 19.88 13.03 4.47
N LEU A 841 19.47 14.23 4.85
CA LEU A 841 18.48 15.05 4.14
C LEU A 841 19.18 16.14 3.33
N ALA A 842 18.44 16.78 2.42
CA ALA A 842 18.96 17.94 1.68
C ALA A 842 19.36 19.12 2.59
N TRP A 843 18.94 19.11 3.85
CA TRP A 843 19.12 20.23 4.77
C TRP A 843 19.75 19.89 6.13
N ALA A 844 19.96 18.62 6.45
CA ALA A 844 20.69 18.16 7.63
C ALA A 844 21.32 16.78 7.37
N ASP A 845 22.56 16.58 7.80
CA ASP A 845 23.27 15.31 7.60
C ASP A 845 23.10 14.34 8.78
N SER A 846 22.87 13.07 8.47
CA SER A 846 22.83 11.99 9.46
C SER A 846 24.24 11.52 9.83
N GLY A 847 24.42 11.07 11.07
CA GLY A 847 25.66 10.46 11.55
C GLY A 847 25.91 9.08 10.93
N THR A 848 24.85 8.45 10.41
CA THR A 848 24.88 7.11 9.83
C THR A 848 24.88 7.08 8.30
N ASP A 849 24.97 8.23 7.65
CA ASP A 849 24.96 8.35 6.18
C ASP A 849 26.08 9.28 5.68
N LYS A 850 26.23 9.37 4.36
CA LYS A 850 27.15 10.30 3.72
C LYS A 850 26.63 11.74 3.83
N PRO A 851 27.52 12.72 3.95
CA PRO A 851 27.11 14.12 4.01
C PRO A 851 26.55 14.60 2.66
N ILE A 852 25.47 15.37 2.73
CA ILE A 852 24.80 16.07 1.62
C ILE A 852 24.88 17.58 1.84
N ALA A 853 24.50 18.05 3.03
CA ALA A 853 24.41 19.46 3.39
C ALA A 853 25.72 20.03 3.94
N GLY A 854 26.64 19.18 4.40
CA GLY A 854 27.86 19.60 5.12
C GLY A 854 27.56 20.06 6.55
N GLY A 855 26.63 19.38 7.23
CA GLY A 855 26.09 19.77 8.53
C GLY A 855 24.63 20.19 8.44
N LEU A 856 24.38 21.51 8.37
CA LEU A 856 23.09 22.14 8.13
C LEU A 856 23.16 23.01 6.87
N SER A 857 22.13 22.92 6.02
CA SER A 857 21.97 23.87 4.92
C SER A 857 21.37 25.20 5.43
N PRO A 858 21.28 26.26 4.60
CA PRO A 858 20.55 27.47 4.95
C PRO A 858 19.10 27.20 5.37
N PHE A 859 18.42 26.24 4.73
CA PHE A 859 17.07 25.84 5.14
C PHE A 859 17.08 25.09 6.48
N GLY A 860 18.07 24.23 6.74
CA GLY A 860 18.22 23.57 8.04
C GLY A 860 18.41 24.58 9.19
N VAL A 861 19.13 25.67 8.94
CA VAL A 861 19.24 26.80 9.88
C VAL A 861 17.89 27.47 10.12
N GLU A 862 17.05 27.63 9.08
CA GLU A 862 15.68 28.16 9.23
C GLU A 862 14.78 27.21 10.02
N VAL A 863 14.89 25.90 9.80
CA VAL A 863 14.18 24.88 10.58
C VAL A 863 14.52 25.01 12.08
N VAL A 864 15.81 25.04 12.44
CA VAL A 864 16.26 25.21 13.83
C VAL A 864 15.70 26.49 14.46
N ARG A 865 15.73 27.60 13.72
CA ARG A 865 15.19 28.89 14.19
C ARG A 865 13.67 28.86 14.37
N GLU A 866 12.96 28.20 13.47
CA GLU A 866 11.52 28.05 13.57
C GLU A 866 11.13 27.17 14.76
N MET A 867 11.88 26.09 15.03
CA MET A 867 11.71 25.28 16.24
C MET A 867 11.90 26.11 17.51
N ASN A 868 12.97 26.93 17.58
CA ASN A 868 13.17 27.86 18.70
C ASN A 868 12.01 28.84 18.86
N ARG A 869 11.48 29.38 17.75
CA ARG A 869 10.35 30.31 17.75
C ARG A 869 9.06 29.64 18.25
N LEU A 870 8.84 28.37 17.89
CA LEU A 870 7.66 27.62 18.31
C LEU A 870 7.73 27.20 19.78
N GLY A 871 8.93 26.99 20.31
CA GLY A 871 9.13 26.28 21.57
C GLY A 871 9.19 24.77 21.39
N MET A 872 9.54 24.31 20.18
CA MET A 872 9.86 22.91 19.94
C MET A 872 11.33 22.68 20.24
N MET A 873 11.64 21.67 21.07
CA MET A 873 13.02 21.30 21.38
C MET A 873 13.70 20.75 20.14
N VAL A 874 14.94 21.20 19.90
CA VAL A 874 15.77 20.72 18.80
C VAL A 874 16.48 19.45 19.24
N ASP A 875 16.05 18.30 18.72
CA ASP A 875 16.72 17.03 18.99
C ASP A 875 17.81 16.77 17.95
N ILE A 876 19.02 16.53 18.46
CA ILE A 876 20.22 16.23 17.66
C ILE A 876 20.78 14.83 17.96
N SER A 877 19.94 13.90 18.40
CA SER A 877 20.16 12.47 18.17
C SER A 877 20.21 12.18 16.67
N HIS A 878 20.82 11.05 16.27
CA HIS A 878 21.01 10.60 14.88
C HIS A 878 21.91 11.46 13.99
N VAL A 879 21.99 12.77 14.18
CA VAL A 879 22.67 13.68 13.25
C VAL A 879 24.20 13.51 13.23
N SER A 880 24.85 14.03 12.19
CA SER A 880 26.31 14.02 12.07
C SER A 880 26.98 14.94 13.11
N PRO A 881 28.25 14.69 13.51
CA PRO A 881 28.99 15.60 14.38
C PRO A 881 29.05 17.06 13.89
N GLU A 882 29.07 17.26 12.57
CA GLU A 882 29.06 18.60 11.98
C GLU A 882 27.71 19.28 12.17
N THR A 883 26.61 18.53 11.94
CA THR A 883 25.25 18.98 12.23
C THR A 883 25.05 19.30 13.72
N MET A 884 25.62 18.50 14.64
CA MET A 884 25.59 18.79 16.08
C MET A 884 26.20 20.16 16.38
N LYS A 885 27.43 20.39 15.89
CA LYS A 885 28.18 21.64 16.12
C LYS A 885 27.48 22.85 15.52
N GLN A 886 26.99 22.74 14.30
CA GLN A 886 26.30 23.83 13.62
C GLN A 886 24.95 24.15 14.25
N THR A 887 24.18 23.15 14.67
CA THR A 887 22.94 23.37 15.44
C THR A 887 23.24 24.09 16.75
N LEU A 888 24.23 23.62 17.53
CA LEU A 888 24.65 24.25 18.79
C LEU A 888 25.14 25.69 18.60
N ALA A 889 25.72 26.02 17.44
CA ALA A 889 26.16 27.37 17.12
C ALA A 889 25.01 28.31 16.71
N VAL A 890 23.89 27.78 16.20
CA VAL A 890 22.80 28.56 15.60
C VAL A 890 21.58 28.66 16.50
N THR A 891 21.32 27.63 17.31
CA THR A 891 20.13 27.53 18.13
C THR A 891 20.16 28.54 19.28
N ALA A 892 19.00 29.14 19.57
CA ALA A 892 18.81 30.05 20.69
C ALA A 892 18.34 29.33 21.96
N ALA A 893 17.82 28.11 21.84
CA ALA A 893 17.31 27.32 22.95
C ALA A 893 18.25 26.17 23.34
N PRO A 894 18.13 25.63 24.56
CA PRO A 894 18.78 24.39 24.93
C PRO A 894 18.38 23.24 23.99
N VAL A 895 19.37 22.48 23.50
CA VAL A 895 19.12 21.28 22.68
C VAL A 895 18.86 20.05 23.53
N VAL A 896 18.31 19.01 22.91
CA VAL A 896 18.21 17.68 23.49
C VAL A 896 18.93 16.68 22.58
N PHE A 897 19.55 15.66 23.17
CA PHE A 897 19.74 14.37 22.51
C PHE A 897 18.75 13.42 23.17
N SER A 898 17.61 13.15 22.53
CA SER A 898 16.53 12.33 23.08
C SER A 898 16.95 10.90 23.42
N HIS A 899 17.92 10.34 22.70
CA HIS A 899 18.52 9.03 22.95
C HIS A 899 19.91 8.93 22.27
N SER A 900 20.98 9.31 22.97
CA SER A 900 22.37 9.15 22.51
C SER A 900 23.31 8.94 23.69
N SER A 901 24.38 8.18 23.48
CA SER A 901 25.37 7.87 24.52
C SER A 901 26.73 8.52 24.20
N ALA A 902 27.75 8.34 25.02
CA ALA A 902 29.08 8.96 24.82
C ALA A 902 30.00 8.17 23.87
N ARG A 903 30.56 8.86 22.87
CA ARG A 903 31.46 8.22 21.88
C ARG A 903 32.82 7.86 22.46
N GLY A 904 33.32 8.63 23.43
CA GLY A 904 34.56 8.32 24.14
C GLY A 904 34.53 7.01 24.93
N VAL A 905 33.34 6.49 25.24
CA VAL A 905 33.15 5.19 25.91
C VAL A 905 32.99 4.07 24.88
N ALA A 906 32.10 4.25 23.90
CA ALA A 906 31.88 3.30 22.80
C ALA A 906 31.84 4.06 21.46
N ASP A 907 32.82 3.79 20.59
CA ASP A 907 33.00 4.53 19.34
C ASP A 907 31.96 4.13 18.29
N HIS A 908 30.86 4.87 18.27
CA HIS A 908 29.74 4.68 17.34
C HIS A 908 29.26 6.03 16.77
N PRO A 909 28.90 6.12 15.46
CA PRO A 909 28.37 7.33 14.85
C PRO A 909 27.13 7.90 15.54
N ARG A 910 26.32 7.05 16.19
CA ARG A 910 25.14 7.46 16.97
C ARG A 910 25.48 8.08 18.33
N ASN A 911 26.71 7.96 18.81
CA ASN A 911 27.14 8.52 20.09
C ASN A 911 27.74 9.92 19.93
N VAL A 912 27.59 10.72 20.99
CA VAL A 912 28.04 12.12 21.08
C VAL A 912 29.57 12.17 21.24
N PRO A 913 30.29 12.86 20.33
CA PRO A 913 31.73 13.06 20.45
C PRO A 913 32.14 13.87 21.70
N ASP A 914 33.31 13.56 22.25
CA ASP A 914 33.84 14.24 23.44
C ASP A 914 34.05 15.74 23.23
N ASP A 915 34.30 16.20 22.00
CA ASP A 915 34.44 17.63 21.68
C ASP A 915 33.08 18.35 21.53
N VAL A 916 31.98 17.61 21.45
CA VAL A 916 30.61 18.14 21.43
C VAL A 916 30.03 18.25 22.84
N LEU A 917 30.38 17.34 23.76
CA LEU A 917 29.84 17.32 25.13
C LEU A 917 30.01 18.66 25.90
N PRO A 918 31.17 19.34 25.85
CA PRO A 918 31.31 20.68 26.43
C PRO A 918 30.43 21.75 25.77
N LEU A 919 30.13 21.62 24.47
CA LEU A 919 29.25 22.55 23.77
C LEU A 919 27.78 22.38 24.23
N VAL A 920 27.37 21.16 24.56
CA VAL A 920 26.04 20.90 25.16
C VAL A 920 25.91 21.59 26.51
N ARG A 921 26.96 21.52 27.34
CA ARG A 921 27.02 22.25 28.61
C ARG A 921 26.86 23.76 28.38
N ASP A 922 27.65 24.31 27.47
CA ASP A 922 27.67 25.75 27.21
C ASP A 922 26.33 26.25 26.62
N ASN A 923 25.63 25.42 25.84
CA ASN A 923 24.27 25.68 25.34
C ASN A 923 23.17 25.52 26.41
N GLY A 924 23.40 24.73 27.46
CA GLY A 924 22.40 24.43 28.48
C GLY A 924 21.58 23.16 28.23
N GLY A 925 21.89 22.42 27.16
CA GLY A 925 21.17 21.23 26.69
C GLY A 925 21.34 19.99 27.58
N VAL A 926 20.84 18.84 27.11
CA VAL A 926 20.92 17.56 27.83
C VAL A 926 21.16 16.39 26.87
N VAL A 927 22.01 15.44 27.27
CA VAL A 927 22.21 14.16 26.58
C VAL A 927 21.47 13.06 27.33
N MET A 928 20.43 12.49 26.73
CA MET A 928 19.62 11.43 27.33
C MET A 928 20.18 10.07 26.90
N VAL A 929 20.74 9.32 27.85
CA VAL A 929 21.56 8.13 27.57
C VAL A 929 20.70 6.99 27.02
N ASN A 930 21.14 6.46 25.88
CA ASN A 930 20.52 5.35 25.13
C ASN A 930 20.89 3.99 25.72
N PHE A 931 20.02 2.98 25.58
CA PHE A 931 20.26 1.63 26.11
C PHE A 931 20.61 0.59 25.04
N PHE A 932 20.68 0.89 23.75
CA PHE A 932 20.96 -0.13 22.75
C PHE A 932 22.35 -0.72 22.92
N SER A 933 22.46 -2.04 23.16
CA SER A 933 23.77 -2.69 23.39
C SER A 933 24.76 -2.48 22.23
N ALA A 934 24.25 -2.32 21.00
CA ALA A 934 25.08 -2.03 19.85
C ALA A 934 25.68 -0.60 19.87
N PHE A 935 25.16 0.32 20.68
CA PHE A 935 25.70 1.67 20.84
C PHE A 935 26.48 1.84 22.14
N VAL A 936 26.11 1.12 23.21
CA VAL A 936 26.73 1.33 24.53
C VAL A 936 27.85 0.37 24.90
N VAL A 937 27.93 -0.79 24.24
CA VAL A 937 29.03 -1.73 24.47
C VAL A 937 30.12 -1.47 23.44
N PRO A 938 31.40 -1.25 23.82
CA PRO A 938 32.46 -0.95 22.86
C PRO A 938 32.58 -1.99 21.73
N GLU A 939 32.51 -3.29 22.06
CA GLU A 939 32.52 -4.37 21.06
C GLU A 939 31.23 -4.43 20.24
N GLY A 940 30.08 -4.07 20.84
CA GLY A 940 28.81 -3.93 20.15
C GLY A 940 28.84 -2.81 19.12
N ALA A 941 29.38 -1.65 19.49
CA ALA A 941 29.59 -0.48 18.65
C ALA A 941 30.53 -0.77 17.49
N ALA A 942 31.69 -1.37 17.75
CA ALA A 942 32.61 -1.77 16.70
C ALA A 942 31.95 -2.71 15.69
N ARG A 943 31.22 -3.72 16.18
CA ARG A 943 30.45 -4.64 15.32
C ARG A 943 29.40 -3.91 14.49
N ASP A 944 28.63 -2.99 15.08
CA ASP A 944 27.58 -2.30 14.34
C ASP A 944 28.15 -1.35 13.27
N VAL A 945 29.28 -0.68 13.55
CA VAL A 945 30.03 0.10 12.55
C VAL A 945 30.49 -0.79 11.39
N GLU A 946 31.04 -1.97 11.66
CA GLU A 946 31.41 -2.94 10.63
C GLU A 946 30.20 -3.39 9.82
N ARG A 947 29.08 -3.67 10.49
CA ARG A 947 27.80 -4.05 9.86
C ARG A 947 27.29 -2.97 8.91
N MET A 948 27.32 -1.71 9.34
CA MET A 948 26.91 -0.56 8.53
C MET A 948 27.82 -0.37 7.31
N ALA A 949 29.15 -0.53 7.48
CA ALA A 949 30.08 -0.46 6.37
C ALA A 949 29.77 -1.55 5.32
N TYR A 950 29.53 -2.78 5.79
CA TYR A 950 29.14 -3.90 4.93
C TYR A 950 27.78 -3.66 4.26
N GLN A 951 26.80 -3.07 4.96
CA GLN A 951 25.53 -2.67 4.35
C GLN A 951 25.70 -1.69 3.19
N ARG A 952 26.56 -0.68 3.35
CA ARG A 952 26.84 0.29 2.27
C ARG A 952 27.54 -0.36 1.08
N GLU A 953 28.45 -1.31 1.33
CA GLU A 953 29.08 -2.10 0.26
C GLU A 953 28.04 -2.90 -0.51
N LEU A 954 27.11 -3.55 0.19
CA LEU A 954 26.02 -4.29 -0.43
C LEU A 954 25.09 -3.40 -1.23
N GLN A 955 24.72 -2.23 -0.71
CA GLN A 955 23.92 -1.23 -1.44
C GLN A 955 24.63 -0.79 -2.73
N ALA A 956 25.94 -0.54 -2.67
CA ALA A 956 26.72 -0.17 -3.86
C ALA A 956 26.83 -1.32 -4.88
N GLN A 957 26.83 -2.59 -4.43
CA GLN A 957 26.93 -3.77 -5.28
C GLN A 957 25.59 -4.21 -5.89
N HIS A 958 24.51 -4.07 -5.13
CA HIS A 958 23.20 -4.67 -5.44
C HIS A 958 22.13 -3.64 -5.80
N GLY A 959 22.41 -2.33 -5.74
CA GLY A 959 21.44 -1.28 -6.07
C GLY A 959 20.20 -1.36 -5.17
N ASP A 960 19.02 -1.34 -5.78
CA ASP A 960 17.73 -1.41 -5.07
C ASP A 960 17.25 -2.85 -4.79
N ASP A 961 18.08 -3.88 -4.99
CA ASP A 961 17.76 -5.26 -4.58
C ASP A 961 17.86 -5.42 -3.06
N GLN A 962 16.87 -4.84 -2.39
CA GLN A 962 16.75 -4.81 -0.93
C GLN A 962 16.74 -6.23 -0.32
N ALA A 963 16.17 -7.21 -1.04
CA ALA A 963 16.15 -8.60 -0.59
C ALA A 963 17.55 -9.24 -0.60
N ALA A 964 18.39 -8.93 -1.60
CA ALA A 964 19.78 -9.38 -1.63
C ALA A 964 20.62 -8.74 -0.51
N ILE A 965 20.44 -7.43 -0.29
CA ILE A 965 21.10 -6.68 0.79
C ILE A 965 20.72 -7.28 2.15
N GLU A 966 19.42 -7.48 2.42
CA GLU A 966 18.92 -8.05 3.66
C GLU A 966 19.43 -9.49 3.88
N ALA A 967 19.40 -10.34 2.85
CA ALA A 967 19.92 -11.71 2.97
C ALA A 967 21.43 -11.74 3.24
N ALA A 968 22.20 -10.84 2.63
CA ALA A 968 23.63 -10.72 2.86
C ALA A 968 23.95 -10.19 4.26
N LEU A 969 23.20 -9.19 4.74
CA LEU A 969 23.30 -8.70 6.11
C LEU A 969 22.93 -9.79 7.14
N ALA A 970 21.88 -10.56 6.90
CA ALA A 970 21.49 -11.66 7.78
C ALA A 970 22.58 -12.74 7.88
N ARG A 971 23.26 -13.06 6.77
CA ARG A 971 24.43 -13.97 6.76
C ARG A 971 25.59 -13.39 7.55
N TRP A 972 25.87 -12.10 7.37
CA TRP A 972 26.90 -11.41 8.13
C TRP A 972 26.56 -11.42 9.62
N ASP A 973 25.33 -11.10 10.00
CA ASP A 973 24.85 -11.11 11.38
C ASP A 973 24.96 -12.49 12.04
N ALA A 974 24.67 -13.57 11.31
CA ALA A 974 24.81 -14.94 11.81
C ALA A 974 26.27 -15.35 12.06
N GLY A 975 27.22 -14.77 11.33
CA GLY A 975 28.66 -15.01 11.47
C GLY A 975 29.34 -14.14 12.54
N HIS A 976 28.72 -13.03 12.95
CA HIS A 976 29.31 -12.04 13.87
C HIS A 976 28.56 -12.03 15.19
N ARG A 977 29.20 -12.58 16.23
CA ARG A 977 28.66 -12.69 17.60
C ARG A 977 28.13 -11.33 18.08
N LYS A 978 26.91 -11.31 18.61
CA LYS A 978 26.32 -10.15 19.27
C LYS A 978 26.93 -9.95 20.66
N HIS A 979 27.12 -8.69 21.04
CA HIS A 979 27.69 -8.29 22.33
C HIS A 979 26.60 -7.61 23.17
N LEU A 980 26.00 -8.38 24.09
CA LEU A 980 25.01 -7.87 25.04
C LEU A 980 25.72 -7.21 26.22
N GLY A 981 25.27 -6.00 26.57
CA GLY A 981 25.80 -5.25 27.71
C GLY A 981 25.16 -5.61 29.04
N THR A 982 25.54 -4.87 30.06
CA THR A 982 24.95 -4.83 31.40
C THR A 982 24.59 -3.39 31.74
N ILE A 983 23.76 -3.18 32.76
CA ILE A 983 23.47 -1.85 33.30
C ILE A 983 24.74 -1.01 33.59
N HIS A 984 25.87 -1.64 33.91
CA HIS A 984 27.12 -0.91 34.15
C HIS A 984 27.65 -0.21 32.91
N ASP A 985 27.39 -0.71 31.71
CA ASP A 985 27.83 -0.07 30.47
C ASP A 985 27.07 1.26 30.29
N VAL A 986 25.76 1.28 30.57
CA VAL A 986 24.94 2.51 30.57
C VAL A 986 25.42 3.50 31.63
N LEU A 987 25.74 3.03 32.84
CA LEU A 987 26.27 3.89 33.90
C LEU A 987 27.66 4.46 33.55
N ASP A 988 28.51 3.72 32.83
CA ASP A 988 29.81 4.22 32.36
C ASP A 988 29.63 5.40 31.38
N HIS A 989 28.60 5.36 30.53
CA HIS A 989 28.25 6.51 29.69
C HIS A 989 27.75 7.70 30.52
N ILE A 990 26.95 7.47 31.57
CA ILE A 990 26.51 8.54 32.46
C ILE A 990 27.72 9.20 33.13
N ASP A 991 28.64 8.42 33.70
CA ASP A 991 29.86 8.93 34.34
C ASP A 991 30.67 9.82 33.39
N HIS A 992 30.89 9.34 32.16
CA HIS A 992 31.68 10.06 31.14
C HIS A 992 31.00 11.35 30.68
N ILE A 993 29.68 11.36 30.50
CA ILE A 993 28.93 12.57 30.15
C ILE A 993 28.96 13.57 31.32
N VAL A 994 28.82 13.10 32.56
CA VAL A 994 28.93 13.94 33.75
C VAL A 994 30.33 14.54 33.87
N GLU A 995 31.38 13.80 33.53
CA GLU A 995 32.76 14.30 33.53
C GLU A 995 32.96 15.45 32.53
N LEU A 996 32.45 15.32 31.31
CA LEU A 996 32.73 16.27 30.22
C LEU A 996 31.71 17.41 30.08
N ALA A 997 30.42 17.10 30.24
CA ALA A 997 29.33 18.07 30.14
C ALA A 997 28.84 18.57 31.51
N GLY A 998 29.03 17.80 32.59
CA GLY A 998 28.55 18.15 33.92
C GLY A 998 27.20 17.52 34.27
N ILE A 999 26.92 17.41 35.58
CA ILE A 999 25.74 16.72 36.11
C ILE A 999 24.39 17.29 35.65
N ASP A 1000 24.38 18.56 35.24
CA ASP A 1000 23.18 19.24 34.76
C ASP A 1000 22.83 18.85 33.31
N HIS A 1001 23.65 18.05 32.61
CA HIS A 1001 23.54 17.85 31.16
C HIS A 1001 23.37 16.39 30.74
N VAL A 1002 22.95 15.52 31.66
CA VAL A 1002 22.70 14.10 31.42
C VAL A 1002 21.25 13.73 31.79
N GLY A 1003 20.65 12.80 31.03
CA GLY A 1003 19.29 12.28 31.22
C GLY A 1003 19.18 10.82 30.79
N ILE A 1004 17.96 10.29 30.66
CA ILE A 1004 17.67 8.90 30.28
C ILE A 1004 16.77 8.85 29.04
N GLY A 1005 17.22 8.19 27.98
CA GLY A 1005 16.48 8.04 26.72
C GLY A 1005 16.52 6.60 26.26
N SER A 1006 15.62 5.77 26.78
CA SER A 1006 15.80 4.31 26.79
C SER A 1006 15.87 3.69 25.41
N ASP A 1007 15.09 4.23 24.46
CA ASP A 1007 14.87 3.65 23.14
C ASP A 1007 14.10 2.31 23.23
N TYR A 1008 13.31 2.17 24.29
CA TYR A 1008 12.45 1.00 24.46
C TYR A 1008 11.46 0.89 23.29
N ASP A 1009 11.23 -0.35 22.87
CA ASP A 1009 10.47 -0.77 21.69
C ASP A 1009 11.08 -0.32 20.34
N GLY A 1010 12.18 0.44 20.34
CA GLY A 1010 12.94 0.84 19.14
C GLY A 1010 14.16 -0.04 18.86
N VAL A 1011 14.59 -0.83 19.86
CA VAL A 1011 15.86 -1.58 19.82
C VAL A 1011 15.69 -3.08 20.02
N SER A 1012 16.58 -3.84 19.38
CA SER A 1012 16.52 -5.32 19.41
C SER A 1012 17.29 -5.97 20.56
N GLN A 1013 18.18 -5.25 21.24
CA GLN A 1013 19.13 -5.81 22.22
C GLN A 1013 19.40 -4.83 23.35
N LEU A 1014 18.93 -5.17 24.54
CA LEU A 1014 19.09 -4.37 25.75
C LEU A 1014 20.12 -4.98 26.71
N PRO A 1015 20.81 -4.15 27.51
CA PRO A 1015 21.68 -4.58 28.59
C PRO A 1015 20.92 -5.38 29.64
N ALA A 1016 21.61 -6.33 30.27
CA ALA A 1016 21.09 -7.04 31.42
C ALA A 1016 20.74 -6.05 32.55
N GLN A 1017 19.61 -6.30 33.22
CA GLN A 1017 18.95 -5.43 34.21
C GLN A 1017 18.36 -4.13 33.65
N LEU A 1018 18.21 -4.00 32.33
CA LEU A 1018 17.51 -2.92 31.62
C LEU A 1018 16.64 -3.49 30.50
N GLU A 1019 16.03 -4.66 30.72
CA GLU A 1019 15.30 -5.40 29.68
C GLU A 1019 13.97 -4.77 29.28
N ASP A 1020 13.38 -3.94 30.16
CA ASP A 1020 12.07 -3.33 29.94
C ASP A 1020 11.81 -2.12 30.85
N ALA A 1021 10.66 -1.47 30.64
CA ALA A 1021 10.25 -0.26 31.34
C ALA A 1021 10.11 -0.41 32.88
N ALA A 1022 10.19 -1.61 33.45
CA ALA A 1022 10.21 -1.80 34.90
C ALA A 1022 11.61 -1.67 35.54
N SER A 1023 12.66 -1.59 34.73
CA SER A 1023 14.04 -1.75 35.20
C SER A 1023 14.74 -0.46 35.66
N TYR A 1024 14.14 0.72 35.45
CA TYR A 1024 14.74 2.00 35.84
C TYR A 1024 15.22 2.13 37.30
N PRO A 1025 14.56 1.53 38.32
CA PRO A 1025 15.06 1.60 39.70
C PRO A 1025 16.49 1.05 39.87
N PHE A 1026 16.92 0.11 39.03
CA PHE A 1026 18.30 -0.39 39.06
C PHE A 1026 19.31 0.68 38.66
N ILE A 1027 18.94 1.67 37.83
CA ILE A 1027 19.81 2.81 37.49
C ILE A 1027 20.01 3.67 38.74
N THR A 1028 18.94 3.94 39.50
CA THR A 1028 19.03 4.68 40.76
C THR A 1028 19.96 4.00 41.75
N GLN A 1029 19.84 2.68 41.90
CA GLN A 1029 20.77 1.91 42.72
C GLN A 1029 22.21 2.03 42.21
N GLY A 1030 22.43 1.85 40.91
CA GLY A 1030 23.76 1.94 40.32
C GLY A 1030 24.43 3.30 40.48
N LEU A 1031 23.65 4.38 40.40
CA LEU A 1031 24.15 5.73 40.68
C LEU A 1031 24.50 5.92 42.15
N LEU A 1032 23.69 5.39 43.08
CA LEU A 1032 24.03 5.40 44.52
C LEU A 1032 25.32 4.61 44.79
N ASP A 1033 25.47 3.44 44.16
CA ASP A 1033 26.67 2.60 44.30
C ASP A 1033 27.93 3.31 43.77
N ARG A 1034 27.77 4.19 42.77
CA ARG A 1034 28.83 5.06 42.22
C ARG A 1034 29.04 6.37 42.98
N GLY A 1035 28.26 6.62 44.04
CA GLY A 1035 28.44 7.76 44.94
C GLY A 1035 27.76 9.05 44.49
N TYR A 1036 26.84 9.00 43.53
CA TYR A 1036 26.00 10.14 43.18
C TYR A 1036 25.10 10.54 44.36
N SER A 1037 24.94 11.84 44.58
CA SER A 1037 24.02 12.32 45.61
C SER A 1037 22.56 12.11 45.17
N GLN A 1038 21.63 12.15 46.12
CA GLN A 1038 20.20 12.07 45.79
C GLN A 1038 19.76 13.21 44.87
N ASP A 1039 20.37 14.39 44.99
CA ASP A 1039 20.04 15.54 44.15
C ASP A 1039 20.59 15.37 42.72
N ASP A 1040 21.78 14.78 42.58
CA ASP A 1040 22.33 14.43 41.26
C ASP A 1040 21.47 13.37 40.55
N ILE A 1041 20.97 12.39 41.30
CA ILE A 1041 20.05 11.36 40.78
C ILE A 1041 18.73 12.01 40.32
N ARG A 1042 18.16 12.94 41.08
CA ARG A 1042 16.95 13.69 40.67
C ARG A 1042 17.17 14.49 39.37
N LYS A 1043 18.37 15.04 39.20
CA LYS A 1043 18.78 15.72 37.95
C LYS A 1043 18.79 14.77 36.76
N ILE A 1044 19.51 13.65 36.88
CA ILE A 1044 19.62 12.62 35.83
C ILE A 1044 18.23 12.06 35.47
N LEU A 1045 17.39 11.75 36.45
CA LEU A 1045 16.10 11.11 36.17
C LEU A 1045 15.09 12.05 35.51
N GLY A 1046 15.20 13.37 35.64
CA GLY A 1046 14.26 14.24 34.91
C GLY A 1046 14.38 15.74 35.13
N GLN A 1047 14.97 16.23 36.23
CA GLN A 1047 15.03 17.68 36.46
C GLN A 1047 15.87 18.41 35.39
N ASN A 1048 16.87 17.74 34.80
CA ASN A 1048 17.64 18.30 33.70
C ASN A 1048 16.79 18.53 32.45
N LEU A 1049 15.95 17.57 32.07
CA LEU A 1049 15.04 17.74 30.94
C LEU A 1049 13.98 18.80 31.21
N MET A 1050 13.45 18.85 32.44
CA MET A 1050 12.51 19.91 32.86
C MET A 1050 13.13 21.31 32.70
N ARG A 1051 14.42 21.48 33.02
CA ARG A 1051 15.15 22.73 32.79
C ARG A 1051 15.25 23.05 31.31
N VAL A 1052 15.62 22.08 30.47
CA VAL A 1052 15.74 22.24 29.02
C VAL A 1052 14.40 22.64 28.38
N MET A 1053 13.31 21.97 28.78
CA MET A 1053 11.96 22.27 28.29
C MET A 1053 11.52 23.70 28.69
N ARG A 1054 11.72 24.09 29.96
CA ARG A 1054 11.46 25.47 30.42
C ARG A 1054 12.33 26.50 29.70
N GLY A 1055 13.59 26.19 29.43
CA GLY A 1055 14.48 27.05 28.66
C GLY A 1055 13.98 27.27 27.24
N THR A 1056 13.50 26.19 26.60
CA THR A 1056 12.92 26.23 25.26
C THR A 1056 11.64 27.08 25.21
N GLU A 1057 10.74 26.88 26.18
CA GLU A 1057 9.51 27.69 26.32
C GLU A 1057 9.81 29.17 26.57
N ALA A 1058 10.83 29.48 27.38
CA ALA A 1058 11.25 30.84 27.67
C ALA A 1058 11.80 31.56 26.42
N VAL A 1059 12.63 30.88 25.63
CA VAL A 1059 13.15 31.40 24.36
C VAL A 1059 12.02 31.67 23.37
N ALA A 1060 11.07 30.75 23.22
CA ALA A 1060 9.92 30.95 22.35
C ALA A 1060 9.11 32.19 22.75
N LYS A 1061 8.91 32.38 24.06
CA LYS A 1061 8.21 33.55 24.61
C LYS A 1061 8.98 34.87 24.35
N GLU A 1062 10.30 34.87 24.48
CA GLU A 1062 11.15 36.02 24.17
C GLU A 1062 11.11 36.36 22.68
N MET A 1063 11.21 35.37 21.81
CA MET A 1063 11.15 35.54 20.36
C MET A 1063 9.77 36.02 19.90
N ALA A 1064 8.68 35.57 20.53
CA ALA A 1064 7.32 36.05 20.25
C ALA A 1064 7.11 37.52 20.67
N ALA A 1065 7.86 38.01 21.66
CA ALA A 1065 7.75 39.39 22.15
C ALA A 1065 8.51 40.41 21.29
N THR A 1066 9.35 39.97 20.34
CA THR A 1066 10.13 40.85 19.46
C THR A 1066 9.34 41.11 18.17
N PRO A 1067 8.92 42.37 17.88
CA PRO A 1067 8.18 42.69 16.64
C PRO A 1067 9.03 42.41 15.39
N ARG A 1068 8.37 41.92 14.33
CA ARG A 1068 8.99 41.69 13.00
C ARG A 1068 9.49 42.96 12.35
#